data_AF-A0A085MQH5-F1
#
_entry.id   AF-A0A085MQH5-F1
#
_cell.length_a   1.000
_cell.length_b   1.000
_cell.length_c   1.000
_cell.angle_alpha   90.00
_cell.angle_beta   90.00
_cell.angle_gamma   90.00
#
_symmetry.space_group_name_H-M   'P 1'
#
loop_
_entity.id
_entity.type
_entity.pdbx_description
1 polymer ?
#
loop_
_entity_poly.entity_id
_entity_poly.type
_entity_poly.pdbx_seq_one_letter_code
_entity_poly.pdbx_strand_id
1 'polypeptide(L)'
;MVKSLPGKGLELLFNLWLYLGDVPSRLKECRTVLVPKRYPPQGPGDYRPITIASTLYRVFTKILANRLSQCVELNRRQNGFMKGINGCGENTFILSTALESSRRHARELNLASLDLQKAFDTVSHASIRRALCRQNVPTKGIQLLMNLLSNSYTRLDHANGMSAPIPMCRGVKQGDPLSPLLFNLVMDELLDELEGAGGGFTFSPSTQVNCLAYADDILLLSDSRAGLQSNLLRCSRFLSARSLRLNIQKCSTLRMYKVPRIRSICATRDPMFYLDPTDESTLLPAFTGAEFLHYLGVDFNPYGRRRDQVAGALVLLARVRRAPLKPQQKIELIRNHLLPRLLYSLTVGNPLANTGRTIDKKIRQCVKEILHLPASTMCDDFFYVPRSRGGLGFLNLQEATDLSVLRLMVKMRTNDDDVARTSAEQWFNQRRFAKLAARRGLPTANLGALHKVKEEIAKKHQERFQRSYQGSGHAEFHDKRSNAWMGGEQMTGRGYINAIKVRASLVPTRVQTLRGRADPGDHRTLCRRCGDVSRAPESLAHISQTCAFCHGLIIRRHNAIVQKLAQLAQTQGFQCTTEPIIRINDQTHKPDLVLAKNSSCWTIDVSIPWESRDPLDRRHMQKCQKYRCLAEPVKKLTNSTEFSTGAIVIGARGAWCERNDDTLSRAGLSITDRMKQLLCLITLEKTCQLISWFMRSTDRLALRQPTRHRSSAQRTEARIPRSVDQAAFGSPARHHVAASPRHAPENRTVPAAH
;
A
#
# COMPACT_ATOMS: atom_id res chain seq x y z
N MET A 1 -32.96 -3.80 0.70
CA MET A 1 -33.64 -2.61 0.15
C MET A 1 -32.93 -2.00 -1.06
N VAL A 2 -31.87 -1.17 -0.95
CA VAL A 2 -31.28 -0.57 -2.19
C VAL A 2 -30.69 -1.63 -3.15
N LYS A 3 -30.01 -2.66 -2.64
CA LYS A 3 -29.52 -3.79 -3.47
C LYS A 3 -30.61 -4.68 -4.06
N SER A 4 -31.87 -4.51 -3.65
CA SER A 4 -33.02 -5.31 -4.09
C SER A 4 -34.01 -4.52 -4.95
N LEU A 5 -33.70 -3.26 -5.30
CA LEU A 5 -34.45 -2.49 -6.27
C LEU A 5 -33.87 -2.72 -7.68
N PRO A 6 -34.68 -3.09 -8.68
CA PRO A 6 -34.20 -3.23 -10.06
C PRO A 6 -33.76 -1.87 -10.61
N GLY A 7 -32.71 -1.87 -11.44
CA GLY A 7 -32.11 -0.62 -11.97
C GLY A 7 -33.11 0.30 -12.67
N LYS A 8 -34.02 -0.27 -13.49
CA LYS A 8 -35.11 0.47 -14.15
C LYS A 8 -36.05 1.19 -13.17
N GLY A 9 -36.27 0.62 -11.98
CA GLY A 9 -37.11 1.24 -10.95
C GLY A 9 -36.44 2.45 -10.30
N LEU A 10 -35.11 2.39 -10.09
CA LEU A 10 -34.34 3.55 -9.63
C LEU A 10 -34.26 4.65 -10.69
N GLU A 11 -34.12 4.27 -11.97
CA GLU A 11 -34.15 5.20 -13.09
C GLU A 11 -35.47 5.97 -13.17
N LEU A 12 -36.62 5.27 -13.16
CA LEU A 12 -37.94 5.89 -13.15
C LEU A 12 -38.12 6.83 -11.94
N LEU A 13 -37.71 6.40 -10.75
CA LEU A 13 -37.80 7.19 -9.52
C LEU A 13 -36.95 8.48 -9.60
N PHE A 14 -35.72 8.39 -10.11
CA PHE A 14 -34.84 9.55 -10.26
C PHE A 14 -35.28 10.49 -11.37
N ASN A 15 -35.86 9.97 -12.46
CA ASN A 15 -36.47 10.79 -13.51
C ASN A 15 -37.73 11.51 -13.01
N LEU A 16 -38.52 10.88 -12.13
CA LEU A 16 -39.65 11.54 -11.46
C LEU A 16 -39.17 12.70 -10.56
N TRP A 17 -38.11 12.52 -9.76
CA TRP A 17 -37.54 13.62 -8.96
C TRP A 17 -36.95 14.74 -9.82
N LEU A 18 -36.33 14.40 -10.95
CA LEU A 18 -35.83 15.37 -11.92
C LEU A 18 -36.95 16.17 -12.59
N TYR A 19 -38.09 15.54 -12.89
CA TYR A 19 -39.28 16.17 -13.44
C TYR A 19 -39.98 17.09 -12.42
N LEU A 20 -40.17 16.60 -11.19
CA LEU A 20 -40.78 17.36 -10.09
C LEU A 20 -39.89 18.49 -9.55
N GLY A 21 -38.58 18.43 -9.81
CA GLY A 21 -37.61 19.42 -9.32
C GLY A 21 -37.30 19.32 -7.82
N ASP A 22 -37.70 18.23 -7.14
CA ASP A 22 -37.36 17.97 -5.74
C ASP A 22 -37.38 16.47 -5.39
N VAL A 23 -36.86 16.15 -4.21
CA VAL A 23 -36.89 14.81 -3.59
C VAL A 23 -37.83 14.79 -2.38
N PRO A 24 -38.46 13.64 -2.05
CA PRO A 24 -39.29 13.50 -0.86
C PRO A 24 -38.60 14.00 0.42
N SER A 25 -39.34 14.76 1.23
CA SER A 25 -38.82 15.44 2.44
C SER A 25 -38.07 14.51 3.41
N ARG A 26 -38.55 13.26 3.59
CA ARG A 26 -37.87 12.23 4.39
C ARG A 26 -36.45 11.88 3.91
N LEU A 27 -36.12 12.10 2.63
CA LEU A 27 -34.77 11.86 2.09
C LEU A 27 -33.80 13.01 2.35
N LYS A 28 -34.30 14.17 2.81
CA LYS A 28 -33.49 15.35 3.21
C LYS A 28 -33.02 15.26 4.67
N GLU A 29 -33.52 14.30 5.46
CA GLU A 29 -32.97 13.97 6.77
C GLU A 29 -31.55 13.37 6.62
N CYS A 30 -30.63 13.90 7.41
CA CYS A 30 -29.24 13.47 7.48
C CYS A 30 -28.86 13.03 8.90
N ARG A 31 -27.79 12.24 9.00
CA ARG A 31 -27.12 11.90 10.27
C ARG A 31 -25.69 12.41 10.24
N THR A 32 -25.29 13.21 11.23
CA THR A 32 -23.94 13.75 11.33
C THR A 32 -23.14 13.03 12.41
N VAL A 33 -22.02 12.44 12.03
CA VAL A 33 -21.12 11.70 12.93
C VAL A 33 -19.83 12.50 13.15
N LEU A 34 -19.37 12.60 14.39
CA LEU A 34 -18.17 13.35 14.76
C LEU A 34 -16.90 12.47 14.67
N VAL A 35 -16.06 12.72 13.66
CA VAL A 35 -14.79 11.98 13.46
C VAL A 35 -13.62 12.74 14.11
N PRO A 36 -12.83 12.15 15.02
CA PRO A 36 -11.70 12.85 15.64
C PRO A 36 -10.56 13.10 14.63
N LYS A 37 -10.07 14.34 14.56
CA LYS A 37 -8.88 14.76 13.78
C LYS A 37 -7.58 14.32 14.45
N ARG A 38 -7.56 14.29 15.78
CA ARG A 38 -6.47 13.82 16.65
C ARG A 38 -7.02 12.94 17.77
N TYR A 39 -6.18 12.08 18.33
CA TYR A 39 -6.55 11.16 19.41
C TYR A 39 -5.56 11.27 20.58
N PRO A 40 -6.05 11.45 21.83
CA PRO A 40 -7.45 11.77 22.17
C PRO A 40 -7.84 13.19 21.68
N PRO A 41 -9.11 13.43 21.34
CA PRO A 41 -9.61 14.79 21.09
C PRO A 41 -9.74 15.57 22.41
N GLN A 42 -9.44 16.87 22.41
CA GLN A 42 -9.49 17.72 23.61
C GLN A 42 -10.69 18.68 23.63
N GLY A 43 -11.39 18.87 22.51
CA GLY A 43 -12.58 19.71 22.45
C GLY A 43 -13.32 19.66 21.11
N PRO A 44 -14.45 20.37 20.94
CA PRO A 44 -15.29 20.29 19.74
C PRO A 44 -14.56 20.61 18.44
N GLY A 45 -13.58 21.52 18.47
CA GLY A 45 -12.73 21.88 17.32
C GLY A 45 -11.88 20.73 16.79
N ASP A 46 -11.64 19.69 17.59
CA ASP A 46 -10.87 18.50 17.22
C ASP A 46 -11.68 17.47 16.44
N TYR A 47 -12.99 17.66 16.32
CA TYR A 47 -13.85 16.79 15.52
C TYR A 47 -14.07 17.36 14.12
N ARG A 48 -14.29 16.45 13.18
CA ARG A 48 -14.76 16.73 11.82
C ARG A 48 -16.18 16.17 11.69
N PRO A 49 -17.21 17.02 11.50
CA PRO A 49 -18.58 16.57 11.33
C PRO A 49 -18.78 15.97 9.92
N ILE A 50 -19.07 14.67 9.84
CA ILE A 50 -19.39 14.00 8.58
C ILE A 50 -20.89 13.80 8.48
N THR A 51 -21.52 14.48 7.53
CA THR A 51 -22.96 14.43 7.25
C THR A 51 -23.27 13.29 6.28
N ILE A 52 -24.10 12.35 6.72
CA ILE A 52 -24.49 11.15 6.00
C ILE A 52 -25.99 11.26 5.65
N ALA A 53 -26.28 11.60 4.40
CA ALA A 53 -27.63 11.53 3.83
C ALA A 53 -28.00 10.08 3.45
N SER A 54 -29.29 9.83 3.17
CA SER A 54 -29.79 8.52 2.74
C SER A 54 -29.06 7.98 1.50
N THR A 55 -28.96 6.65 1.36
CA THR A 55 -28.27 6.04 0.21
C THR A 55 -28.90 6.42 -1.13
N LEU A 56 -30.23 6.50 -1.22
CA LEU A 56 -30.92 6.91 -2.45
C LEU A 56 -30.59 8.37 -2.82
N TYR A 57 -30.64 9.29 -1.85
CA TYR A 57 -30.23 10.68 -2.03
C TYR A 57 -28.78 10.76 -2.54
N ARG A 58 -27.84 10.02 -1.93
CA ARG A 58 -26.41 10.04 -2.30
C ARG A 58 -26.13 9.43 -3.68
N VAL A 59 -26.92 8.47 -4.15
CA VAL A 59 -26.83 7.97 -5.53
C VAL A 59 -27.34 9.03 -6.50
N PHE A 60 -28.50 9.65 -6.21
CA PHE A 60 -29.07 10.72 -7.03
C PHE A 60 -28.14 11.93 -7.13
N THR A 61 -27.64 12.46 -6.01
CA THR A 61 -26.67 13.57 -6.02
C THR A 61 -25.34 13.19 -6.67
N LYS A 62 -24.91 11.92 -6.64
CA LYS A 62 -23.74 11.48 -7.42
C LYS A 62 -23.98 11.53 -8.93
N ILE A 63 -25.18 11.17 -9.39
CA ILE A 63 -25.57 11.28 -10.80
C ILE A 63 -25.62 12.76 -11.21
N LEU A 64 -26.27 13.61 -10.40
CA LEU A 64 -26.33 15.06 -10.64
C LEU A 64 -24.93 15.70 -10.65
N ALA A 65 -24.06 15.35 -9.70
CA ALA A 65 -22.69 15.85 -9.66
C ALA A 65 -21.89 15.47 -10.91
N ASN A 66 -22.04 14.23 -11.39
CA ASN A 66 -21.40 13.79 -12.62
C ASN A 66 -21.93 14.57 -13.84
N ARG A 67 -23.25 14.76 -13.97
CA ARG A 67 -23.86 15.53 -15.06
C ARG A 67 -23.45 17.01 -15.01
N LEU A 68 -23.55 17.65 -13.84
CA LEU A 68 -23.15 19.04 -13.64
C LEU A 68 -21.66 19.24 -13.99
N SER A 69 -20.77 18.31 -13.61
CA SER A 69 -19.35 18.36 -13.97
C SER A 69 -19.03 18.24 -15.47
N GLN A 70 -20.02 17.93 -16.31
CA GLN A 70 -19.90 17.92 -17.78
C GLN A 70 -20.46 19.20 -18.41
N CYS A 71 -21.12 20.07 -17.63
CA CYS A 71 -21.79 21.28 -18.10
C CYS A 71 -21.17 22.57 -17.54
N VAL A 72 -20.15 22.47 -16.68
CA VAL A 72 -19.48 23.61 -16.04
C VAL A 72 -17.98 23.52 -16.31
N GLU A 73 -17.36 24.66 -16.59
CA GLU A 73 -15.91 24.75 -16.79
C GLU A 73 -15.31 25.54 -15.64
N LEU A 74 -14.55 24.86 -14.78
CA LEU A 74 -13.88 25.48 -13.63
C LEU A 74 -12.50 25.99 -14.03
N ASN A 75 -12.10 27.11 -13.41
CA ASN A 75 -10.80 27.72 -13.53
C ASN A 75 -9.66 26.71 -13.28
N ARG A 76 -8.63 26.75 -14.13
CA ARG A 76 -7.51 25.79 -14.14
C ARG A 76 -6.64 25.82 -12.88
N ARG A 77 -6.75 26.86 -12.03
CA ARG A 77 -6.09 26.90 -10.70
C ARG A 77 -6.82 26.04 -9.66
N GLN A 78 -8.09 25.65 -9.88
CA GLN A 78 -8.83 24.77 -8.97
C GLN A 78 -8.46 23.32 -9.18
N ASN A 79 -7.48 22.85 -8.42
CA ASN A 79 -6.95 21.50 -8.52
C ASN A 79 -7.51 20.53 -7.47
N GLY A 80 -8.41 20.98 -6.59
CA GLY A 80 -9.12 20.15 -5.60
C GLY A 80 -10.36 19.50 -6.18
N PHE A 81 -10.59 18.23 -5.83
CA PHE A 81 -11.77 17.42 -6.22
C PHE A 81 -12.01 17.22 -7.74
N MET A 82 -11.12 17.66 -8.61
CA MET A 82 -11.22 17.50 -10.07
C MET A 82 -10.87 16.08 -10.54
N LYS A 83 -11.56 15.61 -11.58
CA LYS A 83 -11.38 14.26 -12.13
C LYS A 83 -10.17 14.20 -13.06
N GLY A 84 -9.25 13.26 -12.83
CA GLY A 84 -8.11 12.96 -13.72
C GLY A 84 -6.86 13.82 -13.51
N ILE A 85 -7.01 14.99 -12.90
CA ILE A 85 -5.94 15.92 -12.52
C ILE A 85 -5.18 15.38 -11.30
N ASN A 86 -3.86 15.54 -11.26
CA ASN A 86 -3.03 15.19 -10.11
C ASN A 86 -2.77 16.42 -9.23
N GLY A 87 -3.84 17.05 -8.76
CA GLY A 87 -3.81 18.41 -8.21
C GLY A 87 -2.73 18.66 -7.15
N CYS A 88 -2.53 17.72 -6.22
CA CYS A 88 -1.46 17.83 -5.23
C CYS A 88 -0.05 17.82 -5.86
N GLY A 89 0.18 16.97 -6.85
CA GLY A 89 1.46 16.92 -7.56
C GLY A 89 1.71 18.17 -8.41
N GLU A 90 0.66 18.71 -9.02
CA GLU A 90 0.74 19.87 -9.92
C GLU A 90 0.97 21.16 -9.12
N ASN A 91 0.12 21.47 -8.13
CA ASN A 91 0.29 22.66 -7.28
C ASN A 91 1.64 22.66 -6.55
N THR A 92 2.05 21.54 -5.96
CA THR A 92 3.33 21.46 -5.25
C THR A 92 4.52 21.58 -6.20
N PHE A 93 4.43 21.08 -7.45
CA PHE A 93 5.47 21.23 -8.47
C PHE A 93 5.62 22.70 -8.86
N ILE A 94 4.51 23.39 -9.16
CA ILE A 94 4.49 24.83 -9.47
C ILE A 94 5.09 25.63 -8.31
N LEU A 95 4.62 25.42 -7.07
CA LEU A 95 5.16 26.08 -5.88
C LEU A 95 6.66 25.84 -5.70
N SER A 96 7.14 24.60 -5.86
CA SER A 96 8.58 24.31 -5.78
C SER A 96 9.39 24.97 -6.89
N THR A 97 8.79 25.15 -8.07
CA THR A 97 9.42 25.80 -9.21
C THR A 97 9.49 27.31 -8.98
N ALA A 98 8.48 27.93 -8.36
CA ALA A 98 8.52 29.33 -7.95
C ALA A 98 9.62 29.60 -6.91
N LEU A 99 9.65 28.81 -5.82
CA LEU A 99 10.70 28.87 -4.79
C LEU A 99 12.11 28.62 -5.37
N GLU A 100 12.25 27.71 -6.32
CA GLU A 100 13.55 27.44 -6.95
C GLU A 100 13.96 28.51 -7.98
N SER A 101 13.01 29.05 -8.75
CA SER A 101 13.24 30.15 -9.70
C SER A 101 13.64 31.43 -8.98
N SER A 102 12.90 31.81 -7.92
CA SER A 102 13.23 32.95 -7.05
C SER A 102 14.70 32.88 -6.61
N ARG A 103 15.12 31.77 -5.97
CA ARG A 103 16.51 31.60 -5.51
C ARG A 103 17.55 31.59 -6.63
N ARG A 104 17.29 30.92 -7.75
CA ARG A 104 18.27 30.79 -8.86
C ARG A 104 18.46 32.10 -9.63
N HIS A 105 17.42 32.91 -9.74
CA HIS A 105 17.42 34.17 -10.49
C HIS A 105 17.52 35.41 -9.57
N ALA A 106 17.65 35.21 -8.25
CA ALA A 106 17.63 36.25 -7.22
C ALA A 106 16.44 37.23 -7.37
N ARG A 107 15.23 36.67 -7.60
CA ARG A 107 13.97 37.42 -7.75
C ARG A 107 13.17 37.43 -6.44
N GLU A 108 12.49 38.54 -6.17
CA GLU A 108 11.52 38.61 -5.08
C GLU A 108 10.37 37.62 -5.30
N LEU A 109 9.89 37.00 -4.23
CA LEU A 109 8.74 36.10 -4.20
C LEU A 109 8.01 36.32 -2.89
N ASN A 110 6.74 36.70 -2.99
CA ASN A 110 5.82 36.86 -1.88
C ASN A 110 4.76 35.77 -1.98
N LEU A 111 4.47 35.10 -0.86
CA LEU A 111 3.52 34.01 -0.77
C LEU A 111 2.59 34.21 0.44
N ALA A 112 1.31 33.88 0.27
CA ALA A 112 0.37 33.72 1.38
C ALA A 112 -0.35 32.38 1.26
N SER A 113 -0.39 31.61 2.34
CA SER A 113 -1.25 30.45 2.52
C SER A 113 -2.46 30.85 3.35
N LEU A 114 -3.65 30.48 2.87
CA LEU A 114 -4.93 30.87 3.43
C LEU A 114 -5.73 29.62 3.84
N ASP A 115 -6.18 29.57 5.10
CA ASP A 115 -7.05 28.52 5.67
C ASP A 115 -8.45 29.10 5.88
N LEU A 116 -9.48 28.48 5.30
CA LEU A 116 -10.87 28.90 5.45
C LEU A 116 -11.51 28.28 6.70
N GLN A 117 -12.11 29.13 7.54
CA GLN A 117 -12.81 28.68 8.75
C GLN A 117 -14.10 27.93 8.38
N LYS A 118 -14.03 26.59 8.48
CA LYS A 118 -15.18 25.68 8.25
C LYS A 118 -15.85 25.89 6.89
N ALA A 119 -15.05 25.99 5.81
CA ALA A 119 -15.50 26.41 4.48
C ALA A 119 -16.81 25.74 3.97
N PHE A 120 -16.90 24.41 4.12
CA PHE A 120 -18.08 23.64 3.73
C PHE A 120 -19.33 23.98 4.57
N ASP A 121 -19.17 24.30 5.85
CA ASP A 121 -20.28 24.58 6.77
C ASP A 121 -20.76 26.05 6.70
N THR A 122 -19.96 26.95 6.10
CA THR A 122 -20.19 28.41 6.14
C THR A 122 -20.67 29.02 4.82
N VAL A 123 -20.38 28.41 3.66
CA VAL A 123 -20.75 28.94 2.35
C VAL A 123 -22.27 29.23 2.24
N SER A 124 -22.62 30.44 1.80
CA SER A 124 -24.02 30.88 1.69
C SER A 124 -24.74 30.22 0.49
N HIS A 125 -25.98 29.78 0.70
CA HIS A 125 -26.83 29.22 -0.37
C HIS A 125 -27.09 30.22 -1.51
N ALA A 126 -27.17 31.52 -1.19
CA ALA A 126 -27.23 32.59 -2.18
C ALA A 126 -25.98 32.63 -3.09
N SER A 127 -24.79 32.34 -2.57
CA SER A 127 -23.56 32.27 -3.36
C SER A 127 -23.49 31.04 -4.25
N ILE A 128 -23.99 29.89 -3.77
CA ILE A 128 -24.13 28.68 -4.60
C ILE A 128 -25.06 28.97 -5.79
N ARG A 129 -26.22 29.61 -5.54
CA ARG A 129 -27.14 30.02 -6.60
C ARG A 129 -26.47 30.97 -7.61
N ARG A 130 -25.75 32.00 -7.15
CA ARG A 130 -25.02 32.94 -8.01
C ARG A 130 -23.97 32.22 -8.89
N ALA A 131 -23.21 31.31 -8.30
CA ALA A 131 -22.20 30.53 -9.02
C ALA A 131 -22.81 29.63 -10.11
N LEU A 132 -23.94 28.97 -9.82
CA LEU A 132 -24.68 28.18 -10.81
C LEU A 132 -25.23 29.05 -11.95
N CYS A 133 -25.69 30.28 -11.66
CA CYS A 133 -26.10 31.24 -12.69
C CYS A 133 -24.92 31.69 -13.57
N ARG A 134 -23.75 32.01 -12.97
CA ARG A 134 -22.52 32.39 -13.70
C ARG A 134 -22.08 31.30 -14.69
N GLN A 135 -22.26 30.05 -14.30
CA GLN A 135 -21.91 28.86 -15.09
C GLN A 135 -23.06 28.39 -16.01
N ASN A 136 -24.01 29.28 -16.34
CA ASN A 136 -25.11 29.06 -17.30
C ASN A 136 -25.95 27.79 -17.07
N VAL A 137 -26.06 27.33 -15.82
CA VAL A 137 -26.86 26.14 -15.48
C VAL A 137 -28.34 26.47 -15.70
N PRO A 138 -29.11 25.62 -16.43
CA PRO A 138 -30.52 25.90 -16.70
C PRO A 138 -31.36 26.11 -15.43
N THR A 139 -32.30 27.05 -15.45
CA THR A 139 -33.09 27.48 -14.29
C THR A 139 -33.74 26.32 -13.52
N LYS A 140 -34.30 25.32 -14.23
CA LYS A 140 -34.86 24.10 -13.61
C LYS A 140 -33.81 23.28 -12.85
N GLY A 141 -32.59 23.21 -13.39
CA GLY A 141 -31.45 22.57 -12.75
C GLY A 141 -31.00 23.33 -11.50
N ILE A 142 -30.92 24.67 -11.57
CA ILE A 142 -30.65 25.51 -10.39
C ILE A 142 -31.72 25.28 -9.32
N GLN A 143 -33.00 25.30 -9.68
CA GLN A 143 -34.11 25.08 -8.75
C GLN A 143 -34.00 23.71 -8.05
N LEU A 144 -33.75 22.63 -8.79
CA LEU A 144 -33.51 21.30 -8.21
C LEU A 144 -32.31 21.28 -7.25
N LEU A 145 -31.17 21.86 -7.65
CA LEU A 145 -29.97 21.92 -6.82
C LEU A 145 -30.19 22.73 -5.53
N MET A 146 -30.93 23.84 -5.61
CA MET A 146 -31.31 24.62 -4.44
C MET A 146 -32.33 23.89 -3.55
N ASN A 147 -33.31 23.20 -4.13
CA ASN A 147 -34.30 22.41 -3.40
C ASN A 147 -33.66 21.24 -2.61
N LEU A 148 -32.60 20.63 -3.15
CA LEU A 148 -31.79 19.61 -2.46
C LEU A 148 -31.03 20.16 -1.24
N LEU A 149 -30.71 21.46 -1.21
CA LEU A 149 -30.09 22.13 -0.06
C LEU A 149 -31.15 22.61 0.94
N SER A 150 -32.22 23.23 0.45
CA SER A 150 -33.36 23.74 1.22
C SER A 150 -34.06 22.66 2.04
N ASN A 151 -34.62 23.05 3.20
CA ASN A 151 -35.37 22.19 4.12
C ASN A 151 -34.64 20.88 4.52
N SER A 152 -33.31 20.86 4.40
CA SER A 152 -32.46 19.79 4.90
C SER A 152 -32.19 19.98 6.38
N TYR A 153 -32.13 18.88 7.12
CA TYR A 153 -31.79 18.89 8.54
C TYR A 153 -30.94 17.67 8.88
N THR A 154 -30.17 17.77 9.96
CA THR A 154 -29.36 16.66 10.47
C THR A 154 -29.60 16.41 11.94
N ARG A 155 -29.28 15.20 12.39
CA ARG A 155 -29.19 14.85 13.80
C ARG A 155 -27.75 14.42 14.10
N LEU A 156 -27.20 14.87 15.22
CA LEU A 156 -25.90 14.43 15.69
C LEU A 156 -26.03 13.01 16.26
N ASP A 157 -25.15 12.12 15.81
CA ASP A 157 -25.02 10.75 16.28
C ASP A 157 -23.92 10.71 17.37
N HIS A 158 -24.32 10.39 18.60
CA HIS A 158 -23.43 10.33 19.77
C HIS A 158 -23.76 9.11 20.63
N ALA A 159 -22.87 8.76 21.57
CA ALA A 159 -23.00 7.53 22.38
C ALA A 159 -24.37 7.33 23.06
N ASN A 160 -25.03 8.42 23.44
CA ASN A 160 -26.34 8.42 24.13
C ASN A 160 -27.54 8.50 23.16
N GLY A 161 -27.36 8.23 21.86
CA GLY A 161 -28.42 8.29 20.85
C GLY A 161 -28.30 9.46 19.87
N MET A 162 -29.43 9.98 19.41
CA MET A 162 -29.52 11.00 18.35
C MET A 162 -30.03 12.33 18.90
N SER A 163 -29.46 13.45 18.45
CA SER A 163 -29.93 14.78 18.86
C SER A 163 -31.32 15.14 18.30
N ALA A 164 -31.85 16.26 18.81
CA ALA A 164 -32.91 17.01 18.13
C ALA A 164 -32.49 17.39 16.69
N PRO A 165 -33.44 17.60 15.76
CA PRO A 165 -33.15 18.06 14.41
C PRO A 165 -32.46 19.43 14.40
N ILE A 166 -31.39 19.55 13.61
CA ILE A 166 -30.65 20.79 13.37
C ILE A 166 -30.86 21.19 11.90
N PRO A 167 -31.53 22.31 11.60
CA PRO A 167 -31.76 22.75 10.22
C PRO A 167 -30.47 23.26 9.56
N MET A 168 -30.27 22.91 8.29
CA MET A 168 -29.09 23.27 7.50
C MET A 168 -29.33 24.56 6.69
N CYS A 169 -29.40 25.70 7.37
CA CYS A 169 -29.72 26.99 6.75
C CYS A 169 -28.57 27.61 5.91
N ARG A 170 -27.37 27.03 5.96
CA ARG A 170 -26.19 27.43 5.18
C ARG A 170 -25.26 26.23 5.00
N GLY A 171 -24.24 26.39 4.16
CA GLY A 171 -23.23 25.37 3.89
C GLY A 171 -23.70 24.28 2.95
N VAL A 172 -22.78 23.36 2.67
CA VAL A 172 -22.96 22.15 1.86
C VAL A 172 -22.68 20.90 2.71
N LYS A 173 -23.32 19.77 2.38
CA LYS A 173 -23.31 18.57 3.22
C LYS A 173 -21.96 17.86 3.15
N GLN A 174 -21.11 18.00 4.18
CA GLN A 174 -19.78 17.35 4.22
C GLN A 174 -19.89 15.81 4.26
N GLY A 175 -19.86 15.18 3.08
CA GLY A 175 -20.08 13.72 2.88
C GLY A 175 -21.01 13.39 1.70
N ASP A 176 -21.71 14.38 1.16
CA ASP A 176 -22.54 14.28 -0.03
C ASP A 176 -21.72 14.48 -1.32
N PRO A 177 -21.85 13.62 -2.35
CA PRO A 177 -21.01 13.68 -3.55
C PRO A 177 -21.11 14.95 -4.41
N LEU A 178 -22.19 15.73 -4.30
CA LEU A 178 -22.41 16.97 -5.04
C LEU A 178 -21.75 18.19 -4.36
N SER A 179 -21.63 18.14 -3.04
CA SER A 179 -21.18 19.26 -2.21
C SER A 179 -19.78 19.81 -2.57
N PRO A 180 -18.75 18.99 -2.91
CA PRO A 180 -17.45 19.50 -3.35
C PRO A 180 -17.50 20.31 -4.65
N LEU A 181 -18.35 19.93 -5.60
CA LEU A 181 -18.50 20.64 -6.88
C LEU A 181 -19.18 21.99 -6.67
N LEU A 182 -20.25 22.03 -5.86
CA LEU A 182 -20.93 23.29 -5.50
C LEU A 182 -19.99 24.25 -4.75
N PHE A 183 -19.11 23.74 -3.88
CA PHE A 183 -18.10 24.56 -3.22
C PHE A 183 -17.07 25.10 -4.23
N ASN A 184 -16.52 24.25 -5.10
CA ASN A 184 -15.58 24.67 -6.13
C ASN A 184 -16.17 25.75 -7.04
N LEU A 185 -17.43 25.63 -7.46
CA LEU A 185 -18.14 26.63 -8.28
C LEU A 185 -18.23 28.01 -7.60
N VAL A 186 -18.35 28.07 -6.27
CA VAL A 186 -18.32 29.36 -5.54
C VAL A 186 -16.89 29.93 -5.48
N MET A 187 -15.88 29.08 -5.34
CA MET A 187 -14.48 29.51 -5.31
C MET A 187 -13.94 29.89 -6.69
N ASP A 188 -14.49 29.32 -7.76
CA ASP A 188 -14.19 29.61 -9.17
C ASP A 188 -14.17 31.11 -9.49
N GLU A 189 -15.21 31.81 -9.04
CA GLU A 189 -15.42 33.25 -9.20
C GLU A 189 -14.26 34.09 -8.59
N LEU A 190 -13.59 33.59 -7.54
CA LEU A 190 -12.39 34.23 -6.96
C LEU A 190 -11.15 33.99 -7.81
N LEU A 191 -11.00 32.79 -8.37
CA LEU A 191 -9.81 32.43 -9.14
C LEU A 191 -9.75 33.25 -10.43
N ASP A 192 -10.89 33.43 -11.10
CA ASP A 192 -11.03 34.32 -12.25
C ASP A 192 -10.72 35.79 -11.89
N GLU A 193 -11.21 36.29 -10.76
CA GLU A 193 -10.91 37.66 -10.30
C GLU A 193 -9.42 37.83 -10.00
N LEU A 194 -8.79 36.84 -9.35
CA LEU A 194 -7.37 36.88 -9.01
C LEU A 194 -6.47 36.78 -10.23
N GLU A 195 -6.81 35.95 -11.23
CA GLU A 195 -6.05 35.88 -12.48
C GLU A 195 -6.21 37.17 -13.31
N GLY A 196 -7.44 37.67 -13.47
CA GLY A 196 -7.72 38.91 -14.20
C GLY A 196 -7.12 40.18 -13.57
N ALA A 197 -6.91 40.21 -12.25
CA ALA A 197 -6.30 41.34 -11.55
C ALA A 197 -4.77 41.44 -11.72
N GLY A 198 -4.11 40.39 -12.20
CA GLY A 198 -2.64 40.35 -12.33
C GLY A 198 -1.90 40.37 -10.98
N GLY A 199 -0.63 40.78 -11.02
CA GLY A 199 0.21 40.89 -9.83
C GLY A 199 0.66 39.54 -9.23
N GLY A 200 0.58 38.45 -10.01
CA GLY A 200 1.10 37.15 -9.62
C GLY A 200 2.63 37.00 -9.69
N PHE A 201 3.12 35.76 -9.67
CA PHE A 201 4.53 35.40 -9.83
C PHE A 201 4.84 34.96 -11.27
N THR A 202 5.88 35.53 -11.87
CA THR A 202 6.15 35.41 -13.32
C THR A 202 7.18 34.33 -13.64
N PHE A 203 6.75 33.23 -14.29
CA PHE A 203 7.63 32.15 -14.74
C PHE A 203 8.31 32.42 -16.08
N SER A 204 7.62 33.10 -16.99
CA SER A 204 8.09 33.60 -18.28
C SER A 204 7.37 34.93 -18.59
N PRO A 205 7.84 35.74 -19.55
CA PRO A 205 7.18 37.01 -19.89
C PRO A 205 5.69 36.89 -20.27
N SER A 206 5.26 35.71 -20.72
CA SER A 206 3.87 35.41 -21.12
C SER A 206 3.08 34.62 -20.07
N THR A 207 3.67 34.21 -18.95
CA THR A 207 3.06 33.22 -18.04
C THR A 207 3.28 33.60 -16.57
N GLN A 208 2.21 34.03 -15.93
CA GLN A 208 2.13 34.42 -14.52
C GLN A 208 1.24 33.43 -13.73
N VAL A 209 1.51 33.23 -12.45
CA VAL A 209 0.64 32.47 -11.53
C VAL A 209 0.25 33.33 -10.33
N ASN A 210 -1.04 33.56 -10.15
CA ASN A 210 -1.55 34.46 -9.11
C ASN A 210 -2.00 33.66 -7.88
N CYS A 211 -2.58 32.49 -8.12
CA CYS A 211 -3.02 31.57 -7.08
C CYS A 211 -2.85 30.09 -7.46
N LEU A 212 -2.86 29.22 -6.44
CA LEU A 212 -2.98 27.76 -6.54
C LEU A 212 -4.03 27.30 -5.52
N ALA A 213 -5.17 26.79 -5.99
CA ALA A 213 -6.24 26.33 -5.12
C ALA A 213 -6.30 24.80 -5.08
N TYR A 214 -6.64 24.27 -3.91
CA TYR A 214 -6.99 22.87 -3.72
C TYR A 214 -8.20 22.81 -2.79
N ALA A 215 -9.40 22.98 -3.37
CA ALA A 215 -10.64 23.23 -2.67
C ALA A 215 -10.54 24.46 -1.74
N ASP A 216 -10.50 24.25 -0.42
CA ASP A 216 -10.43 25.29 0.61
C ASP A 216 -9.00 25.74 0.97
N ASP A 217 -7.97 24.99 0.57
CA ASP A 217 -6.56 25.41 0.68
C ASP A 217 -6.21 26.35 -0.49
N ILE A 218 -5.91 27.62 -0.21
CA ILE A 218 -5.53 28.62 -1.23
C ILE A 218 -4.10 29.13 -0.96
N LEU A 219 -3.23 29.05 -1.96
CA LEU A 219 -1.96 29.77 -1.99
C LEU A 219 -2.06 30.96 -2.95
N LEU A 220 -1.63 32.13 -2.53
CA LEU A 220 -1.34 33.28 -3.39
C LEU A 220 0.16 33.40 -3.61
N LEU A 221 0.58 33.80 -4.81
CA LEU A 221 1.98 34.05 -5.18
C LEU A 221 2.09 35.42 -5.87
N SER A 222 3.18 36.15 -5.63
CA SER A 222 3.46 37.44 -6.29
C SER A 222 4.96 37.71 -6.43
N ASP A 223 5.37 38.37 -7.51
CA ASP A 223 6.71 38.94 -7.65
C ASP A 223 6.95 40.17 -6.74
N SER A 224 5.92 40.74 -6.11
CA SER A 224 6.05 41.98 -5.31
C SER A 224 5.18 42.02 -4.06
N ARG A 225 5.62 42.79 -3.05
CA ARG A 225 4.83 43.02 -1.83
C ARG A 225 3.45 43.64 -2.14
N ALA A 226 3.41 44.63 -3.02
CA ALA A 226 2.18 45.32 -3.40
C ALA A 226 1.19 44.40 -4.13
N GLY A 227 1.68 43.55 -5.05
CA GLY A 227 0.85 42.56 -5.74
C GLY A 227 0.21 41.56 -4.79
N LEU A 228 0.99 40.97 -3.87
CA LEU A 228 0.42 40.06 -2.87
C LEU A 228 -0.60 40.77 -1.96
N GLN A 229 -0.31 41.98 -1.49
CA GLN A 229 -1.21 42.73 -0.60
C GLN A 229 -2.53 43.11 -1.30
N SER A 230 -2.49 43.46 -2.59
CA SER A 230 -3.68 43.70 -3.41
C SER A 230 -4.53 42.43 -3.56
N ASN A 231 -3.90 41.30 -3.86
CA ASN A 231 -4.59 40.01 -4.04
C ASN A 231 -5.13 39.43 -2.72
N LEU A 232 -4.47 39.70 -1.59
CA LEU A 232 -5.00 39.41 -0.25
C LEU A 232 -6.28 40.20 0.05
N LEU A 233 -6.29 41.51 -0.23
CA LEU A 233 -7.44 42.37 0.00
C LEU A 233 -8.65 41.97 -0.86
N ARG A 234 -8.43 41.64 -2.15
CA ARG A 234 -9.45 41.08 -3.05
C ARG A 234 -10.04 39.79 -2.48
N CYS A 235 -9.18 38.84 -2.11
CA CYS A 235 -9.58 37.57 -1.51
C CYS A 235 -10.40 37.78 -0.23
N SER A 236 -9.95 38.64 0.68
CA SER A 236 -10.64 38.98 1.93
C SER A 236 -12.06 39.53 1.69
N ARG A 237 -12.19 40.51 0.78
CA ARG A 237 -13.47 41.13 0.40
C ARG A 237 -14.41 40.13 -0.28
N PHE A 238 -13.88 39.35 -1.22
CA PHE A 238 -14.61 38.30 -1.94
C PHE A 238 -15.22 37.28 -0.96
N LEU A 239 -14.42 36.77 -0.03
CA LEU A 239 -14.83 35.74 0.93
C LEU A 239 -15.88 36.28 1.90
N SER A 240 -15.64 37.47 2.45
CA SER A 240 -16.55 38.16 3.36
C SER A 240 -17.93 38.37 2.74
N ALA A 241 -17.98 38.86 1.49
CA ALA A 241 -19.23 39.03 0.73
C ALA A 241 -20.01 37.72 0.48
N ARG A 242 -19.37 36.55 0.64
CA ARG A 242 -19.96 35.22 0.41
C ARG A 242 -20.22 34.44 1.71
N SER A 243 -20.04 35.11 2.86
CA SER A 243 -20.12 34.56 4.22
C SER A 243 -19.03 33.55 4.58
N LEU A 244 -17.92 33.55 3.83
CA LEU A 244 -16.72 32.79 4.15
C LEU A 244 -15.78 33.66 5.00
N ARG A 245 -15.01 33.03 5.90
CA ARG A 245 -14.04 33.72 6.77
C ARG A 245 -12.70 32.99 6.73
N LEU A 246 -11.62 33.75 6.78
CA LEU A 246 -10.26 33.22 6.91
C LEU A 246 -9.90 33.00 8.38
N ASN A 247 -9.09 31.98 8.64
CA ASN A 247 -8.55 31.70 9.95
C ASN A 247 -7.13 32.27 10.07
N ILE A 248 -7.03 33.54 10.49
CA ILE A 248 -5.78 34.32 10.56
C ILE A 248 -4.64 33.54 11.25
N GLN A 249 -4.92 32.83 12.35
CA GLN A 249 -3.91 32.07 13.11
C GLN A 249 -3.34 30.85 12.37
N LYS A 250 -3.99 30.40 11.30
CA LYS A 250 -3.52 29.31 10.44
C LYS A 250 -3.08 29.78 9.05
N CYS A 251 -3.52 30.96 8.64
CA CYS A 251 -2.91 31.64 7.51
C CYS A 251 -1.43 31.88 7.81
N SER A 252 -0.60 31.91 6.78
CA SER A 252 0.84 32.13 6.94
C SER A 252 1.43 32.78 5.71
N THR A 253 2.36 33.71 5.88
CA THR A 253 2.98 34.47 4.79
C THR A 253 4.49 34.30 4.75
N LEU A 254 5.06 34.47 3.57
CA LEU A 254 6.49 34.43 3.34
C LEU A 254 6.87 35.50 2.33
N ARG A 255 7.83 36.35 2.70
CA ARG A 255 8.53 37.24 1.77
C ARG A 255 9.98 36.82 1.59
N MET A 256 10.33 36.46 0.37
CA MET A 256 11.69 36.20 -0.10
C MET A 256 12.14 37.40 -0.94
N TYR A 257 13.20 38.10 -0.53
CA TYR A 257 13.67 39.31 -1.22
C TYR A 257 15.16 39.21 -1.56
N LYS A 258 15.56 39.91 -2.63
CA LYS A 258 16.96 40.02 -3.07
C LYS A 258 17.73 40.95 -2.13
N VAL A 259 18.91 40.52 -1.67
CA VAL A 259 19.84 41.42 -0.97
C VAL A 259 20.57 42.28 -2.01
N PRO A 260 20.63 43.63 -1.89
CA PRO A 260 21.26 44.46 -2.93
C PRO A 260 22.76 44.17 -3.15
N ARG A 261 23.50 43.87 -2.07
CA ARG A 261 24.97 43.67 -2.09
C ARG A 261 25.41 42.21 -2.30
N ILE A 262 24.52 41.24 -2.16
CA ILE A 262 24.83 39.81 -2.30
C ILE A 262 23.81 39.22 -3.28
N ARG A 263 24.24 38.47 -4.30
CA ARG A 263 23.32 37.81 -5.26
C ARG A 263 22.58 36.59 -4.64
N SER A 264 22.10 36.75 -3.42
CA SER A 264 21.37 35.79 -2.61
C SER A 264 19.98 36.33 -2.24
N ILE A 265 19.17 35.45 -1.65
CA ILE A 265 17.84 35.78 -1.14
C ILE A 265 17.81 35.60 0.37
N CYS A 266 17.18 36.57 1.03
CA CYS A 266 16.79 36.48 2.44
C CYS A 266 15.28 36.32 2.55
N ALA A 267 14.84 35.68 3.64
CA ALA A 267 13.43 35.61 4.03
C ALA A 267 13.18 36.59 5.18
N THR A 268 12.18 37.45 5.08
CA THR A 268 11.75 38.35 6.16
C THR A 268 11.12 37.53 7.29
N ARG A 269 11.33 37.94 8.55
CA ARG A 269 10.66 37.34 9.72
C ARG A 269 9.42 38.12 10.16
N ASP A 270 9.42 39.42 9.86
CA ASP A 270 8.42 40.36 10.29
C ASP A 270 7.10 40.12 9.53
N PRO A 271 5.95 40.00 10.22
CA PRO A 271 4.65 39.99 9.57
C PRO A 271 4.39 41.37 8.96
N MET A 272 4.04 41.41 7.68
CA MET A 272 3.92 42.65 6.89
C MET A 272 2.70 42.69 5.96
N PHE A 273 1.83 41.68 6.06
CA PHE A 273 0.71 41.44 5.16
C PHE A 273 -0.59 41.34 5.95
N TYR A 274 -1.61 42.03 5.49
CA TYR A 274 -2.90 42.16 6.16
C TYR A 274 -4.00 41.55 5.29
N LEU A 275 -5.11 41.08 5.88
CA LEU A 275 -6.32 40.80 5.09
C LEU A 275 -7.05 42.08 4.71
N ASP A 276 -7.02 43.09 5.58
CA ASP A 276 -7.37 44.47 5.26
C ASP A 276 -6.30 45.42 5.84
N PRO A 277 -5.55 46.18 5.01
CA PRO A 277 -4.56 47.13 5.47
C PRO A 277 -5.09 48.23 6.41
N THR A 278 -6.41 48.42 6.52
CA THR A 278 -7.03 49.39 7.44
C THR A 278 -7.25 48.83 8.86
N ASP A 279 -7.07 47.53 9.08
CA ASP A 279 -7.31 46.85 10.36
C ASP A 279 -6.08 46.02 10.74
N GLU A 280 -5.33 46.51 11.73
CA GLU A 280 -4.13 45.86 12.27
C GLU A 280 -4.41 44.45 12.82
N SER A 281 -5.64 44.17 13.29
CA SER A 281 -6.02 42.86 13.79
C SER A 281 -6.03 41.77 12.70
N THR A 282 -6.00 42.18 11.43
CA THR A 282 -5.95 41.28 10.27
C THR A 282 -4.53 40.91 9.82
N LEU A 283 -3.50 41.32 10.57
CA LEU A 283 -2.09 40.99 10.31
C LEU A 283 -1.88 39.46 10.26
N LEU A 284 -1.36 38.98 9.14
CA LEU A 284 -1.09 37.56 8.94
C LEU A 284 0.28 37.16 9.52
N PRO A 285 0.39 36.02 10.21
CA PRO A 285 1.67 35.47 10.65
C PRO A 285 2.67 35.33 9.48
N ALA A 286 3.93 35.67 9.69
CA ALA A 286 5.02 35.35 8.78
C ALA A 286 5.77 34.11 9.29
N PHE A 287 6.21 33.24 8.38
CA PHE A 287 7.04 32.07 8.72
C PHE A 287 8.44 32.18 8.12
N THR A 288 9.42 31.70 8.89
CA THR A 288 10.83 31.93 8.65
C THR A 288 11.53 30.75 7.95
N GLY A 289 12.84 30.88 7.70
CA GLY A 289 13.69 29.80 7.22
C GLY A 289 13.77 28.56 8.11
N ALA A 290 13.47 28.70 9.41
CA ALA A 290 13.49 27.60 10.39
C ALA A 290 12.18 26.81 10.45
N GLU A 291 11.09 27.42 9.99
CA GLU A 291 9.74 26.86 10.03
C GLU A 291 9.37 26.20 8.70
N PHE A 292 8.22 25.53 8.68
CA PHE A 292 7.71 24.87 7.48
C PHE A 292 6.22 25.13 7.31
N LEU A 293 5.86 25.68 6.15
CA LEU A 293 4.50 25.66 5.64
C LEU A 293 4.13 24.25 5.22
N HIS A 294 3.13 23.66 5.89
CA HIS A 294 2.57 22.37 5.50
C HIS A 294 1.53 22.57 4.39
N TYR A 295 1.82 22.12 3.17
CA TYR A 295 0.91 22.24 2.03
C TYR A 295 0.76 20.90 1.29
N LEU A 296 -0.49 20.42 1.18
CA LEU A 296 -0.87 19.17 0.49
C LEU A 296 -0.03 17.94 0.89
N GLY A 297 0.33 17.85 2.17
CA GLY A 297 1.12 16.74 2.72
C GLY A 297 2.63 16.88 2.56
N VAL A 298 3.13 18.06 2.19
CA VAL A 298 4.57 18.36 2.04
C VAL A 298 4.93 19.65 2.77
N ASP A 299 6.05 19.62 3.46
CA ASP A 299 6.58 20.72 4.25
C ASP A 299 7.53 21.58 3.39
N PHE A 300 7.22 22.86 3.23
CA PHE A 300 7.98 23.85 2.45
C PHE A 300 8.58 24.93 3.34
N ASN A 301 9.79 25.37 3.02
CA ASN A 301 10.42 26.56 3.57
C ASN A 301 11.09 27.37 2.42
N PRO A 302 11.62 28.57 2.69
CA PRO A 302 12.27 29.42 1.68
C PRO A 302 13.42 28.73 0.92
N TYR A 303 14.04 27.70 1.50
CA TYR A 303 15.17 26.96 0.94
C TYR A 303 14.75 25.66 0.21
N GLY A 304 13.46 25.33 0.18
CA GLY A 304 12.88 24.21 -0.56
C GLY A 304 11.93 23.36 0.28
N ARG A 305 11.92 22.05 0.03
CA ARG A 305 11.09 21.09 0.78
C ARG A 305 11.88 20.44 1.91
N ARG A 306 11.21 20.01 2.98
CA ARG A 306 11.83 19.25 4.09
C ARG A 306 12.44 17.93 3.58
N ARG A 307 13.54 17.50 4.19
CA ARG A 307 14.40 16.38 3.73
C ARG A 307 14.57 15.24 4.75
N ASP A 308 13.73 15.22 5.78
CA ASP A 308 13.79 14.28 6.92
C ASP A 308 12.99 12.98 6.71
N GLN A 309 12.57 12.66 5.46
CA GLN A 309 11.67 11.53 5.18
C GLN A 309 12.17 10.19 5.73
N VAL A 310 13.49 10.03 5.90
CA VAL A 310 14.10 8.85 6.53
C VAL A 310 13.68 8.71 8.00
N ALA A 311 13.70 9.79 8.78
CA ALA A 311 13.32 9.78 10.19
C ALA A 311 11.82 9.45 10.34
N GLY A 312 10.97 10.12 9.54
CA GLY A 312 9.53 9.82 9.49
C GLY A 312 9.24 8.36 9.12
N ALA A 313 9.95 7.80 8.14
CA ALA A 313 9.81 6.39 7.76
C ALA A 313 10.24 5.43 8.90
N LEU A 314 11.31 5.73 9.64
CA LEU A 314 11.75 4.93 10.78
C LEU A 314 10.72 4.93 11.92
N VAL A 315 10.12 6.08 12.24
CA VAL A 315 9.04 6.17 13.24
C VAL A 315 7.83 5.31 12.84
N LEU A 316 7.43 5.36 11.57
CA LEU A 316 6.32 4.55 11.06
C LEU A 316 6.65 3.05 11.08
N LEU A 317 7.85 2.64 10.68
CA LEU A 317 8.31 1.25 10.76
C LEU A 317 8.35 0.74 12.21
N ALA A 318 8.80 1.56 13.16
CA ALA A 318 8.80 1.20 14.58
C ALA A 318 7.37 0.97 15.12
N ARG A 319 6.38 1.78 14.69
CA ARG A 319 4.96 1.56 15.02
C ARG A 319 4.45 0.23 14.47
N VAL A 320 4.72 -0.09 13.20
CA VAL A 320 4.31 -1.38 12.61
C VAL A 320 4.97 -2.58 13.30
N ARG A 321 6.26 -2.47 13.69
CA ARG A 321 6.95 -3.51 14.45
C ARG A 321 6.30 -3.76 15.82
N ARG A 322 5.95 -2.70 16.55
CA ARG A 322 5.33 -2.78 17.90
C ARG A 322 3.88 -3.22 17.90
N ALA A 323 3.14 -3.04 16.80
CA ALA A 323 1.73 -3.43 16.71
C ALA A 323 1.51 -4.93 17.05
N PRO A 324 0.46 -5.30 17.80
CA PRO A 324 0.15 -6.69 18.17
C PRO A 324 -0.54 -7.45 17.01
N LEU A 325 0.13 -7.51 15.86
CA LEU A 325 -0.37 -8.10 14.60
C LEU A 325 0.45 -9.33 14.19
N LYS A 326 -0.18 -10.27 13.47
CA LYS A 326 0.51 -11.43 12.88
C LYS A 326 1.56 -10.97 11.85
N PRO A 327 2.66 -11.72 11.62
CA PRO A 327 3.72 -11.34 10.68
C PRO A 327 3.21 -10.97 9.28
N GLN A 328 2.26 -11.75 8.73
CA GLN A 328 1.63 -11.48 7.44
C GLN A 328 0.84 -10.15 7.42
N GLN A 329 0.13 -9.82 8.49
CA GLN A 329 -0.63 -8.58 8.62
C GLN A 329 0.30 -7.37 8.71
N LYS A 330 1.46 -7.49 9.37
CA LYS A 330 2.50 -6.45 9.38
C LYS A 330 3.08 -6.22 7.98
N ILE A 331 3.33 -7.27 7.22
CA ILE A 331 3.81 -7.19 5.83
C ILE A 331 2.79 -6.52 4.92
N GLU A 332 1.51 -6.90 5.05
CA GLU A 332 0.42 -6.27 4.33
C GLU A 332 0.29 -4.78 4.68
N LEU A 333 0.36 -4.43 5.97
CA LEU A 333 0.36 -3.05 6.43
C LEU A 333 1.52 -2.23 5.84
N ILE A 334 2.72 -2.81 5.77
CA ILE A 334 3.87 -2.16 5.14
C ILE A 334 3.65 -1.99 3.62
N ARG A 335 3.23 -3.05 2.92
CA ARG A 335 3.10 -3.07 1.46
C ARG A 335 1.93 -2.21 0.96
N ASN A 336 0.77 -2.31 1.58
CA ASN A 336 -0.48 -1.73 1.06
C ASN A 336 -0.77 -0.34 1.63
N HIS A 337 -0.20 0.05 2.78
CA HIS A 337 -0.46 1.34 3.42
C HIS A 337 0.80 2.19 3.62
N LEU A 338 1.87 1.64 4.21
CA LEU A 338 3.08 2.41 4.50
C LEU A 338 3.85 2.78 3.22
N LEU A 339 4.07 1.82 2.32
CA LEU A 339 4.78 2.05 1.07
C LEU A 339 4.09 3.10 0.17
N PRO A 340 2.76 3.06 -0.08
CA PRO A 340 2.06 4.12 -0.80
C PRO A 340 2.16 5.50 -0.13
N ARG A 341 2.04 5.58 1.21
CA ARG A 341 2.22 6.83 1.96
C ARG A 341 3.63 7.42 1.79
N LEU A 342 4.65 6.56 1.85
CA LEU A 342 6.04 6.97 1.62
C LEU A 342 6.29 7.35 0.15
N LEU A 343 5.71 6.62 -0.81
CA LEU A 343 5.81 6.92 -2.23
C LEU A 343 5.20 8.29 -2.57
N TYR A 344 4.04 8.63 -2.00
CA TYR A 344 3.46 9.97 -2.12
C TYR A 344 4.43 11.03 -1.57
N SER A 345 4.87 10.87 -0.31
CA SER A 345 5.80 11.80 0.35
C SER A 345 7.11 11.98 -0.41
N LEU A 346 7.65 10.93 -1.05
CA LEU A 346 8.89 11.00 -1.83
C LEU A 346 8.67 11.55 -3.25
N THR A 347 7.51 11.32 -3.87
CA THR A 347 7.19 11.90 -5.19
C THR A 347 6.99 13.41 -5.07
N VAL A 348 6.18 13.82 -4.08
CA VAL A 348 5.79 15.21 -3.84
C VAL A 348 6.82 15.95 -2.97
N GLY A 349 7.73 15.26 -2.27
CA GLY A 349 8.71 15.87 -1.35
C GLY A 349 10.03 16.36 -1.94
N ASN A 350 10.36 16.06 -3.22
CA ASN A 350 11.70 16.31 -3.82
C ASN A 350 12.89 15.86 -2.90
N PRO A 351 12.93 14.56 -2.54
CA PRO A 351 13.91 14.05 -1.58
C PRO A 351 15.34 14.08 -2.14
N LEU A 352 16.31 14.03 -1.22
CA LEU A 352 17.72 13.90 -1.58
C LEU A 352 18.00 12.62 -2.39
N ALA A 353 19.09 12.64 -3.15
CA ALA A 353 19.56 11.47 -3.88
C ALA A 353 19.75 10.29 -2.91
N ASN A 354 19.27 9.11 -3.32
CA ASN A 354 19.28 7.86 -2.54
C ASN A 354 18.39 7.83 -1.28
N THR A 355 17.62 8.87 -0.92
CA THR A 355 16.68 8.80 0.23
C THR A 355 15.70 7.63 0.09
N GLY A 356 15.12 7.44 -1.10
CA GLY A 356 14.24 6.29 -1.39
C GLY A 356 14.97 4.96 -1.19
N ARG A 357 16.22 4.84 -1.67
CA ARG A 357 17.07 3.65 -1.48
C ARG A 357 17.40 3.37 -0.01
N THR A 358 17.66 4.40 0.78
CA THR A 358 17.94 4.29 2.23
C THR A 358 16.72 3.83 3.00
N ILE A 359 15.55 4.41 2.72
CA ILE A 359 14.28 3.98 3.31
C ILE A 359 13.95 2.55 2.88
N ASP A 360 14.12 2.21 1.60
CA ASP A 360 13.87 0.86 1.10
C ASP A 360 14.75 -0.19 1.81
N LYS A 361 16.05 0.09 1.99
CA LYS A 361 16.95 -0.77 2.79
C LYS A 361 16.43 -0.99 4.21
N LYS A 362 15.89 0.05 4.86
CA LYS A 362 15.28 -0.05 6.19
C LYS A 362 13.95 -0.81 6.19
N ILE A 363 13.15 -0.70 5.13
CA ILE A 363 11.93 -1.51 4.93
C ILE A 363 12.30 -2.98 4.78
N ARG A 364 13.25 -3.33 3.90
CA ARG A 364 13.73 -4.72 3.74
C ARG A 364 14.28 -5.26 5.04
N GLN A 365 15.09 -4.50 5.78
CA GLN A 365 15.58 -4.90 7.10
C GLN A 365 14.43 -5.19 8.08
N CYS A 366 13.47 -4.28 8.21
CA CYS A 366 12.29 -4.44 9.06
C CYS A 366 11.48 -5.70 8.71
N VAL A 367 11.28 -5.97 7.42
CA VAL A 367 10.57 -7.18 6.96
C VAL A 367 11.37 -8.45 7.22
N LYS A 368 12.71 -8.43 7.03
CA LYS A 368 13.59 -9.57 7.41
C LYS A 368 13.48 -9.85 8.91
N GLU A 369 13.44 -8.83 9.76
CA GLU A 369 13.26 -8.98 11.21
C GLU A 369 11.88 -9.55 11.58
N ILE A 370 10.78 -9.02 11.00
CA ILE A 370 9.39 -9.50 11.21
C ILE A 370 9.23 -10.97 10.80
N LEU A 371 9.90 -11.39 9.72
CA LEU A 371 9.85 -12.76 9.19
C LEU A 371 10.96 -13.68 9.74
N HIS A 372 11.82 -13.18 10.62
CA HIS A 372 13.00 -13.88 11.12
C HIS A 372 13.89 -14.47 10.00
N LEU A 373 14.05 -13.74 8.90
CA LEU A 373 14.90 -14.11 7.75
C LEU A 373 16.35 -13.67 7.98
N PRO A 374 17.35 -14.38 7.44
CA PRO A 374 18.75 -13.98 7.57
C PRO A 374 19.01 -12.66 6.85
N ALA A 375 19.73 -11.74 7.51
CA ALA A 375 19.96 -10.39 7.00
C ALA A 375 20.81 -10.37 5.73
N SER A 376 21.90 -11.16 5.70
CA SER A 376 22.98 -11.12 4.70
C SER A 376 22.81 -12.09 3.52
N THR A 377 22.17 -13.24 3.71
CA THR A 377 22.13 -14.31 2.69
C THR A 377 20.98 -14.22 1.69
N MET A 378 20.03 -13.31 1.89
CA MET A 378 18.80 -13.20 1.10
C MET A 378 18.96 -12.26 -0.09
N CYS A 379 18.67 -12.75 -1.30
CA CYS A 379 18.57 -11.94 -2.51
C CYS A 379 17.46 -10.89 -2.36
N ASP A 380 17.81 -9.62 -2.54
CA ASP A 380 16.87 -8.51 -2.38
C ASP A 380 15.80 -8.48 -3.49
N ASP A 381 16.04 -9.08 -4.67
CA ASP A 381 15.07 -9.13 -5.76
C ASP A 381 13.77 -9.88 -5.39
N PHE A 382 13.82 -10.86 -4.47
CA PHE A 382 12.63 -11.59 -3.98
C PHE A 382 11.58 -10.67 -3.32
N PHE A 383 11.99 -9.52 -2.79
CA PHE A 383 11.06 -8.53 -2.26
C PHE A 383 10.17 -7.97 -3.37
N TYR A 384 10.74 -7.69 -4.54
CA TYR A 384 10.09 -6.94 -5.60
C TYR A 384 9.42 -7.82 -6.66
N VAL A 385 9.75 -9.11 -6.72
CA VAL A 385 8.99 -10.08 -7.54
C VAL A 385 7.51 -10.07 -7.11
N PRO A 386 6.55 -9.97 -8.05
CA PRO A 386 5.12 -9.94 -7.73
C PRO A 386 4.62 -11.17 -6.97
N ARG A 387 3.57 -10.99 -6.14
CA ARG A 387 2.86 -12.11 -5.49
C ARG A 387 2.33 -13.13 -6.49
N SER A 388 1.83 -12.68 -7.65
CA SER A 388 1.36 -13.56 -8.73
C SER A 388 2.46 -14.39 -9.38
N ARG A 389 3.74 -14.13 -9.07
CA ARG A 389 4.91 -14.89 -9.54
C ARG A 389 5.70 -15.53 -8.38
N GLY A 390 5.13 -15.60 -7.17
CA GLY A 390 5.78 -16.26 -6.02
C GLY A 390 6.70 -15.40 -5.16
N GLY A 391 6.78 -14.08 -5.38
CA GLY A 391 7.54 -13.13 -4.55
C GLY A 391 6.70 -12.37 -3.52
N LEU A 392 7.32 -11.48 -2.74
CA LEU A 392 6.62 -10.71 -1.70
C LEU A 392 5.74 -9.56 -2.24
N GLY A 393 6.02 -9.08 -3.47
CA GLY A 393 5.27 -8.02 -4.15
C GLY A 393 5.42 -6.63 -3.54
N PHE A 394 6.58 -6.31 -2.96
CA PHE A 394 6.92 -4.95 -2.53
C PHE A 394 7.28 -4.07 -3.73
N LEU A 395 7.00 -2.77 -3.66
CA LEU A 395 7.58 -1.81 -4.60
C LEU A 395 9.00 -1.46 -4.15
N ASN A 396 9.94 -1.37 -5.10
CA ASN A 396 11.24 -0.74 -4.86
C ASN A 396 11.03 0.77 -4.77
N LEU A 397 11.23 1.33 -3.58
CA LEU A 397 10.80 2.69 -3.27
C LEU A 397 11.58 3.76 -4.06
N GLN A 398 12.87 3.52 -4.37
CA GLN A 398 13.63 4.45 -5.20
C GLN A 398 13.16 4.42 -6.66
N GLU A 399 12.92 3.24 -7.22
CA GLU A 399 12.44 3.09 -8.60
C GLU A 399 11.02 3.61 -8.78
N ALA A 400 10.11 3.27 -7.86
CA ALA A 400 8.76 3.78 -7.88
C ALA A 400 8.73 5.31 -7.72
N THR A 401 9.58 5.88 -6.85
CA THR A 401 9.70 7.35 -6.73
C THR A 401 10.21 7.98 -8.02
N ASP A 402 11.31 7.46 -8.58
CA ASP A 402 11.90 7.99 -9.82
C ASP A 402 10.88 7.96 -10.98
N LEU A 403 10.16 6.85 -11.16
CA LEU A 403 9.11 6.71 -12.18
C LEU A 403 7.89 7.61 -11.90
N SER A 404 7.52 7.84 -10.64
CA SER A 404 6.40 8.71 -10.27
C SER A 404 6.73 10.19 -10.47
N VAL A 405 7.98 10.59 -10.19
CA VAL A 405 8.49 11.93 -10.51
C VAL A 405 8.57 12.12 -12.02
N LEU A 406 9.10 11.16 -12.78
CA LEU A 406 9.11 11.24 -14.25
C LEU A 406 7.69 11.34 -14.81
N ARG A 407 6.73 10.56 -14.30
CA ARG A 407 5.31 10.63 -14.68
C ARG A 407 4.70 12.00 -14.39
N LEU A 408 4.98 12.59 -13.23
CA LEU A 408 4.53 13.95 -12.91
C LEU A 408 5.14 14.95 -13.91
N MET A 409 6.45 14.90 -14.15
CA MET A 409 7.12 15.83 -15.07
C MET A 409 6.66 15.66 -16.53
N VAL A 410 6.37 14.44 -16.99
CA VAL A 410 5.73 14.22 -18.31
C VAL A 410 4.36 14.87 -18.34
N LYS A 411 3.51 14.64 -17.32
CA LYS A 411 2.19 15.27 -17.21
C LYS A 411 2.26 16.81 -17.23
N MET A 412 3.22 17.42 -16.50
CA MET A 412 3.38 18.88 -16.51
C MET A 412 3.77 19.42 -17.90
N ARG A 413 4.62 18.70 -18.65
CA ARG A 413 5.07 19.09 -20.00
C ARG A 413 3.99 18.90 -21.07
N THR A 414 3.06 17.98 -20.86
CA THR A 414 1.92 17.72 -21.75
C THR A 414 0.61 18.23 -21.14
N ASN A 415 0.68 19.26 -20.30
CA ASN A 415 -0.50 19.89 -19.72
C ASN A 415 -1.00 20.98 -20.67
N ASP A 416 -2.32 21.07 -20.81
CA ASP A 416 -2.98 22.14 -21.55
C ASP A 416 -2.80 23.49 -20.83
N ASP A 417 -2.56 23.48 -19.52
CA ASP A 417 -2.17 24.66 -18.73
C ASP A 417 -0.75 25.16 -19.05
N ASP A 418 -0.64 26.41 -19.50
CA ASP A 418 0.62 27.12 -19.73
C ASP A 418 1.48 27.21 -18.46
N VAL A 419 0.90 27.48 -17.29
CA VAL A 419 1.65 27.61 -16.03
C VAL A 419 2.36 26.29 -15.69
N ALA A 420 1.66 25.17 -15.82
CA ALA A 420 2.23 23.84 -15.64
C ALA A 420 3.34 23.53 -16.67
N ARG A 421 3.13 23.88 -17.94
CA ARG A 421 4.08 23.65 -19.03
C ARG A 421 5.35 24.46 -18.85
N THR A 422 5.23 25.79 -18.71
CA THR A 422 6.35 26.71 -18.48
C THR A 422 7.09 26.39 -17.17
N SER A 423 6.39 25.92 -16.13
CA SER A 423 7.04 25.42 -14.90
C SER A 423 7.94 24.22 -15.17
N ALA A 424 7.52 23.27 -16.01
CA ALA A 424 8.32 22.10 -16.36
C ALA A 424 9.46 22.41 -17.33
N GLU A 425 9.28 23.42 -18.17
CA GLU A 425 10.26 23.93 -19.14
C GLU A 425 11.38 24.76 -18.52
N GLN A 426 11.26 25.18 -17.25
CA GLN A 426 12.38 25.81 -16.53
C GLN A 426 13.65 24.94 -16.61
N TRP A 427 14.78 25.54 -16.98
CA TRP A 427 16.02 24.84 -17.32
C TRP A 427 16.50 23.84 -16.24
N PHE A 428 16.28 24.15 -14.96
CA PHE A 428 16.64 23.27 -13.85
C PHE A 428 15.72 22.05 -13.72
N ASN A 429 14.44 22.20 -14.05
CA ASN A 429 13.48 21.10 -14.17
C ASN A 429 13.79 20.24 -15.41
N GLN A 430 14.10 20.84 -16.57
CA GLN A 430 14.58 20.09 -17.74
C GLN A 430 15.85 19.27 -17.42
N ARG A 431 16.85 19.89 -16.78
CA ARG A 431 18.10 19.21 -16.37
C ARG A 431 17.84 18.08 -15.37
N ARG A 432 16.87 18.26 -14.45
CA ARG A 432 16.43 17.21 -13.51
C ARG A 432 15.74 16.06 -14.23
N PHE A 433 14.86 16.36 -15.19
CA PHE A 433 14.18 15.38 -16.04
C PHE A 433 15.21 14.55 -16.81
N ALA A 434 16.11 15.19 -17.55
CA ALA A 434 17.14 14.52 -18.36
C ALA A 434 18.01 13.57 -17.53
N LYS A 435 18.51 14.02 -16.36
CA LYS A 435 19.29 13.18 -15.44
C LYS A 435 18.50 11.97 -14.93
N LEU A 436 17.20 12.12 -14.68
CA LEU A 436 16.36 11.05 -14.15
C LEU A 436 15.91 10.07 -15.23
N ALA A 437 15.60 10.58 -16.43
CA ALA A 437 15.26 9.82 -17.62
C ALA A 437 16.46 8.94 -18.06
N ALA A 438 17.66 9.52 -18.16
CA ALA A 438 18.89 8.80 -18.47
C ALA A 438 19.18 7.69 -17.43
N ARG A 439 19.07 7.98 -16.13
CA ARG A 439 19.23 6.98 -15.05
C ARG A 439 18.27 5.79 -15.19
N ARG A 440 17.09 6.00 -15.77
CA ARG A 440 16.04 4.97 -15.91
C ARG A 440 15.87 4.43 -17.33
N GLY A 441 16.73 4.84 -18.27
CA GLY A 441 16.65 4.41 -19.66
C GLY A 441 15.32 4.77 -20.33
N LEU A 442 14.74 5.93 -19.99
CA LEU A 442 13.51 6.40 -20.63
C LEU A 442 13.84 7.04 -22.00
N PRO A 443 13.45 6.43 -23.14
CA PRO A 443 13.85 6.91 -24.46
C PRO A 443 13.07 8.15 -24.91
N THR A 444 11.78 8.24 -24.55
CA THR A 444 10.88 9.31 -24.97
C THR A 444 10.02 9.79 -23.80
N ALA A 445 9.72 11.10 -23.79
CA ALA A 445 9.04 11.77 -22.67
C ALA A 445 7.51 11.59 -22.70
N ASN A 446 7.02 10.35 -22.80
CA ASN A 446 5.59 10.03 -22.83
C ASN A 446 5.21 8.91 -21.83
N LEU A 447 3.90 8.78 -21.57
CA LEU A 447 3.36 7.84 -20.59
C LEU A 447 3.51 6.37 -21.01
N GLY A 448 3.51 6.07 -22.33
CA GLY A 448 3.67 4.72 -22.86
C GLY A 448 5.09 4.18 -22.66
N ALA A 449 6.11 5.00 -22.94
CA ALA A 449 7.51 4.69 -22.66
C ALA A 449 7.75 4.47 -21.17
N LEU A 450 7.15 5.29 -20.31
CA LEU A 450 7.19 5.08 -18.85
C LEU A 450 6.53 3.77 -18.40
N HIS A 451 5.51 3.28 -19.11
CA HIS A 451 4.93 1.97 -18.85
C HIS A 451 5.90 0.84 -19.18
N LYS A 452 6.49 0.87 -20.39
CA LYS A 452 7.49 -0.11 -20.85
C LYS A 452 8.69 -0.19 -19.89
N VAL A 453 9.25 0.95 -19.48
CA VAL A 453 10.36 1.00 -18.50
C VAL A 453 9.97 0.35 -17.15
N LYS A 454 8.74 0.56 -16.67
CA LYS A 454 8.24 -0.07 -15.44
C LYS A 454 8.14 -1.59 -15.57
N GLU A 455 7.66 -2.09 -16.71
CA GLU A 455 7.54 -3.52 -17.01
C GLU A 455 8.92 -4.18 -17.12
N GLU A 456 9.87 -3.53 -17.81
CA GLU A 456 11.26 -3.97 -17.89
C GLU A 456 11.93 -4.06 -16.51
N ILE A 457 11.72 -3.07 -15.63
CA ILE A 457 12.28 -3.10 -14.27
C ILE A 457 11.73 -4.31 -13.49
N ALA A 458 10.42 -4.57 -13.57
CA ALA A 458 9.81 -5.73 -12.94
C ALA A 458 10.35 -7.06 -13.53
N LYS A 459 10.54 -7.13 -14.84
CA LYS A 459 11.15 -8.29 -15.52
C LYS A 459 12.60 -8.51 -15.08
N LYS A 460 13.41 -7.44 -15.03
CA LYS A 460 14.82 -7.47 -14.57
C LYS A 460 14.95 -7.96 -13.13
N HIS A 461 14.02 -7.58 -12.23
CA HIS A 461 13.95 -8.15 -10.87
C HIS A 461 13.69 -9.66 -10.89
N GLN A 462 12.70 -10.12 -11.66
CA GLN A 462 12.38 -11.54 -11.77
C GLN A 462 13.53 -12.36 -12.36
N GLU A 463 14.16 -11.89 -13.45
CA GLU A 463 15.31 -12.53 -14.08
C GLU A 463 16.51 -12.62 -13.13
N ARG A 464 16.86 -11.54 -12.42
CA ARG A 464 17.95 -11.57 -11.41
C ARG A 464 17.65 -12.53 -10.27
N PHE A 465 16.42 -12.57 -9.78
CA PHE A 465 16.04 -13.52 -8.73
C PHE A 465 16.16 -14.96 -9.23
N GLN A 466 15.62 -15.29 -10.40
CA GLN A 466 15.66 -16.63 -11.02
C GLN A 466 17.09 -17.12 -11.30
N ARG A 467 18.02 -16.22 -11.67
CA ARG A 467 19.45 -16.56 -11.83
C ARG A 467 20.17 -16.84 -10.50
N SER A 468 19.61 -16.40 -9.38
CA SER A 468 20.17 -16.69 -8.05
C SER A 468 19.88 -18.12 -7.61
N TYR A 469 20.73 -18.68 -6.74
CA TYR A 469 20.51 -19.98 -6.08
C TYR A 469 19.11 -20.09 -5.42
N GLN A 470 18.58 -18.99 -4.88
CA GLN A 470 17.28 -18.94 -4.20
C GLN A 470 16.10 -18.94 -5.17
N GLY A 471 16.32 -18.49 -6.42
CA GLY A 471 15.34 -18.54 -7.50
C GLY A 471 15.38 -19.83 -8.33
N SER A 472 16.21 -20.82 -7.96
CA SER A 472 16.17 -22.14 -8.58
C SER A 472 14.76 -22.74 -8.47
N GLY A 473 14.19 -23.21 -9.59
CA GLY A 473 12.81 -23.68 -9.69
C GLY A 473 11.72 -22.64 -9.41
N HIS A 474 12.03 -21.36 -9.45
CA HIS A 474 11.04 -20.30 -9.22
C HIS A 474 10.12 -20.05 -10.43
N ALA A 475 10.50 -20.54 -11.62
CA ALA A 475 9.66 -20.47 -12.83
C ALA A 475 8.30 -21.17 -12.64
N GLU A 476 8.24 -22.23 -11.84
CA GLU A 476 7.03 -23.02 -11.55
C GLU A 476 5.96 -22.25 -10.74
N PHE A 477 6.27 -21.06 -10.19
CA PHE A 477 5.31 -20.25 -9.43
C PHE A 477 4.63 -19.16 -10.28
N HIS A 478 4.49 -19.37 -11.59
CA HIS A 478 3.72 -18.49 -12.48
C HIS A 478 2.20 -18.60 -12.25
N ASP A 479 1.74 -19.78 -11.83
CA ASP A 479 0.32 -20.04 -11.58
C ASP A 479 -0.19 -19.30 -10.32
N LYS A 480 -1.40 -18.73 -10.40
CA LYS A 480 -2.02 -17.96 -9.30
C LYS A 480 -2.36 -18.82 -8.08
N ARG A 481 -2.73 -20.10 -8.29
CA ARG A 481 -3.16 -21.06 -7.25
C ARG A 481 -2.00 -21.42 -6.33
N SER A 482 -0.80 -21.58 -6.87
CA SER A 482 0.48 -21.76 -6.16
C SER A 482 0.83 -20.65 -5.15
N ASN A 483 0.18 -19.49 -5.29
CA ASN A 483 0.56 -18.23 -4.65
C ASN A 483 -0.52 -17.65 -3.72
N ALA A 484 -1.73 -18.24 -3.68
CA ALA A 484 -2.86 -17.71 -2.91
C ALA A 484 -2.56 -17.52 -1.41
N TRP A 485 -1.84 -18.48 -0.80
CA TRP A 485 -1.46 -18.44 0.61
C TRP A 485 -0.59 -17.23 1.00
N MET A 486 0.07 -16.57 0.03
CA MET A 486 0.88 -15.38 0.29
C MET A 486 0.05 -14.13 0.64
N GLY A 487 -1.29 -14.20 0.53
CA GLY A 487 -2.21 -13.27 1.19
C GLY A 487 -2.21 -13.39 2.72
N GLY A 488 -1.81 -14.55 3.28
CA GLY A 488 -1.52 -14.73 4.70
C GLY A 488 -2.72 -15.11 5.59
N GLU A 489 -3.95 -15.01 5.11
CA GLU A 489 -5.15 -15.39 5.88
C GLU A 489 -5.22 -16.90 6.18
N GLN A 490 -4.69 -17.72 5.28
CA GLN A 490 -4.83 -19.18 5.30
C GLN A 490 -3.82 -19.90 6.24
N MET A 491 -2.97 -19.18 6.96
CA MET A 491 -1.88 -19.78 7.76
C MET A 491 -1.71 -19.14 9.15
N THR A 492 -1.18 -19.93 10.10
CA THR A 492 -0.63 -19.37 11.35
C THR A 492 0.60 -18.49 11.06
N GLY A 493 0.92 -17.53 11.95
CA GLY A 493 2.08 -16.66 11.76
C GLY A 493 3.42 -17.41 11.67
N ARG A 494 3.58 -18.50 12.45
CA ARG A 494 4.74 -19.39 12.36
C ARG A 494 4.73 -20.20 11.06
N GLY A 495 3.57 -20.70 10.63
CA GLY A 495 3.41 -21.40 9.35
C GLY A 495 3.81 -20.51 8.17
N TYR A 496 3.31 -19.27 8.13
CA TYR A 496 3.65 -18.28 7.10
C TYR A 496 5.15 -17.98 7.04
N ILE A 497 5.81 -17.76 8.19
CA ILE A 497 7.26 -17.56 8.26
C ILE A 497 8.02 -18.76 7.68
N ASN A 498 7.64 -19.97 8.06
CA ASN A 498 8.29 -21.19 7.58
C ASN A 498 8.05 -21.39 6.07
N ALA A 499 6.84 -21.12 5.58
CA ALA A 499 6.49 -21.17 4.17
C ALA A 499 7.32 -20.19 3.32
N ILE A 500 7.52 -18.94 3.78
CA ILE A 500 8.41 -17.99 3.11
C ILE A 500 9.87 -18.48 3.12
N LYS A 501 10.36 -19.03 4.24
CA LYS A 501 11.71 -19.61 4.31
C LYS A 501 11.91 -20.79 3.36
N VAL A 502 10.88 -21.62 3.16
CA VAL A 502 10.89 -22.74 2.22
C VAL A 502 10.79 -22.26 0.75
N ARG A 503 9.86 -21.33 0.45
CA ARG A 503 9.70 -20.71 -0.87
C ARG A 503 11.00 -20.07 -1.38
N ALA A 504 11.70 -19.33 -0.53
CA ALA A 504 12.92 -18.59 -0.86
C ALA A 504 14.24 -19.32 -0.53
N SER A 505 14.21 -20.60 -0.14
CA SER A 505 15.41 -21.38 0.23
C SER A 505 16.29 -20.73 1.32
N LEU A 506 15.64 -20.17 2.36
CA LEU A 506 16.25 -19.46 3.50
C LEU A 506 16.26 -20.28 4.80
N VAL A 507 15.90 -21.57 4.75
CA VAL A 507 16.08 -22.49 5.90
C VAL A 507 17.59 -22.74 6.08
N PRO A 508 18.14 -22.68 7.31
CA PRO A 508 19.59 -22.78 7.55
C PRO A 508 20.08 -24.24 7.52
N THR A 509 19.95 -24.91 6.39
CA THR A 509 20.60 -26.21 6.13
C THR A 509 22.12 -26.02 5.99
N ARG A 510 22.92 -27.09 6.08
CA ARG A 510 24.39 -26.98 5.92
C ARG A 510 24.79 -26.37 4.58
N VAL A 511 24.13 -26.76 3.47
CA VAL A 511 24.37 -26.17 2.13
C VAL A 511 24.07 -24.67 2.10
N GLN A 512 22.98 -24.21 2.74
CA GLN A 512 22.62 -22.79 2.77
C GLN A 512 23.50 -21.96 3.72
N THR A 513 23.97 -22.57 4.82
CA THR A 513 24.79 -21.92 5.85
C THR A 513 26.27 -21.83 5.45
N LEU A 514 26.80 -22.85 4.76
CA LEU A 514 28.18 -22.90 4.26
C LEU A 514 28.32 -22.37 2.82
N ARG A 515 27.27 -21.75 2.27
CA ARG A 515 27.27 -21.23 0.90
C ARG A 515 28.42 -20.24 0.67
N GLY A 516 29.31 -20.57 -0.26
CA GLY A 516 30.51 -19.76 -0.56
C GLY A 516 31.65 -19.90 0.48
N ARG A 517 31.61 -20.94 1.32
CA ARG A 517 32.63 -21.26 2.35
C ARG A 517 33.03 -22.74 2.38
N ALA A 518 32.44 -23.53 1.50
CA ALA A 518 32.60 -24.97 1.39
C ALA A 518 32.65 -25.32 -0.10
N ASP A 519 33.64 -26.12 -0.46
CA ASP A 519 33.87 -26.55 -1.84
C ASP A 519 32.85 -27.60 -2.29
N PRO A 520 32.68 -27.82 -3.61
CA PRO A 520 31.86 -28.91 -4.11
C PRO A 520 32.31 -30.26 -3.53
N GLY A 521 31.41 -30.97 -2.87
CA GLY A 521 31.71 -32.26 -2.22
C GLY A 521 32.25 -32.16 -0.79
N ASP A 522 32.43 -30.97 -0.21
CA ASP A 522 32.87 -30.78 1.17
C ASP A 522 31.96 -31.54 2.16
N HIS A 523 32.56 -32.46 2.93
CA HIS A 523 31.91 -33.29 3.94
C HIS A 523 31.05 -32.49 4.94
N ARG A 524 31.41 -31.23 5.24
CA ARG A 524 30.66 -30.34 6.13
C ARG A 524 29.28 -29.97 5.57
N THR A 525 29.07 -30.12 4.26
CA THR A 525 27.78 -29.88 3.59
C THR A 525 26.84 -31.10 3.63
N LEU A 526 27.35 -32.30 3.97
CA LEU A 526 26.56 -33.54 4.00
C LEU A 526 25.40 -33.47 4.99
N CYS A 527 24.33 -34.22 4.72
CA CYS A 527 23.16 -34.33 5.59
C CYS A 527 23.55 -34.78 7.01
N ARG A 528 23.22 -34.00 8.04
CA ARG A 528 23.53 -34.31 9.46
C ARG A 528 22.85 -35.57 10.04
N ARG A 529 22.20 -36.38 9.20
CA ARG A 529 21.40 -37.56 9.57
C ARG A 529 21.77 -38.81 8.80
N CYS A 530 21.73 -38.74 7.48
CA CYS A 530 22.07 -39.86 6.61
C CYS A 530 23.26 -39.56 5.70
N GLY A 531 23.95 -38.43 5.86
CA GLY A 531 25.04 -38.02 4.99
C GLY A 531 26.23 -38.96 5.02
N ASP A 532 26.47 -39.63 6.16
CA ASP A 532 27.57 -40.59 6.31
C ASP A 532 27.36 -41.85 5.46
N VAL A 533 26.09 -42.26 5.28
CA VAL A 533 25.68 -43.43 4.46
C VAL A 533 25.38 -43.02 3.01
N SER A 534 24.50 -42.03 2.83
CA SER A 534 23.97 -41.63 1.52
C SER A 534 24.86 -40.66 0.74
N ARG A 535 25.91 -40.11 1.36
CA ARG A 535 26.77 -39.03 0.83
C ARG A 535 26.00 -37.81 0.28
N ALA A 536 24.73 -37.65 0.66
CA ALA A 536 23.86 -36.61 0.14
C ALA A 536 24.07 -35.26 0.87
N PRO A 537 24.14 -34.13 0.15
CA PRO A 537 24.27 -32.81 0.75
C PRO A 537 22.96 -32.37 1.43
N GLU A 538 23.09 -31.65 2.55
CA GLU A 538 21.96 -31.13 3.32
C GLU A 538 21.30 -29.94 2.62
N SER A 539 20.50 -30.25 1.61
CA SER A 539 19.64 -29.32 0.90
C SER A 539 18.18 -29.53 1.29
N LEU A 540 17.34 -28.50 1.07
CA LEU A 540 15.89 -28.65 1.22
C LEU A 540 15.30 -29.67 0.25
N ALA A 541 15.88 -29.81 -0.94
CA ALA A 541 15.54 -30.88 -1.89
C ALA A 541 15.79 -32.25 -1.25
N HIS A 542 17.00 -32.53 -0.78
CA HIS A 542 17.30 -33.81 -0.11
C HIS A 542 16.40 -34.09 1.10
N ILE A 543 16.30 -33.14 2.05
CA ILE A 543 15.49 -33.28 3.27
C ILE A 543 14.04 -33.63 2.93
N SER A 544 13.46 -33.00 1.91
CA SER A 544 12.05 -33.13 1.56
C SER A 544 11.71 -34.20 0.50
N GLN A 545 12.71 -34.88 -0.06
CA GLN A 545 12.53 -35.85 -1.17
C GLN A 545 13.17 -37.21 -0.91
N THR A 546 14.40 -37.27 -0.39
CA THR A 546 15.20 -38.51 -0.36
C THR A 546 15.88 -38.82 0.98
N CYS A 547 15.76 -37.94 1.98
CA CYS A 547 16.35 -38.18 3.29
C CYS A 547 15.64 -39.35 4.01
N ALA A 548 16.38 -40.45 4.24
CA ALA A 548 15.87 -41.65 4.92
C ALA A 548 15.25 -41.32 6.30
N PHE A 549 15.87 -40.42 7.06
CA PHE A 549 15.37 -39.96 8.36
C PHE A 549 14.00 -39.24 8.27
N CYS A 550 13.66 -38.67 7.11
CA CYS A 550 12.38 -38.02 6.85
C CYS A 550 11.37 -38.92 6.11
N HIS A 551 11.71 -40.16 5.77
CA HIS A 551 10.93 -40.96 4.80
C HIS A 551 9.44 -41.10 5.17
N GLY A 552 9.13 -41.46 6.42
CA GLY A 552 7.74 -41.52 6.90
C GLY A 552 7.00 -40.17 7.00
N LEU A 553 7.69 -39.03 6.91
CA LEU A 553 7.07 -37.71 6.74
C LEU A 553 6.86 -37.37 5.25
N ILE A 554 7.74 -37.83 4.37
CA ILE A 554 7.61 -37.70 2.91
C ILE A 554 6.36 -38.47 2.46
N ILE A 555 6.19 -39.72 2.90
CA ILE A 555 4.98 -40.53 2.67
C ILE A 555 3.74 -39.81 3.23
N ARG A 556 3.74 -39.38 4.50
CA ARG A 556 2.59 -38.67 5.08
C ARG A 556 2.20 -37.38 4.36
N ARG A 557 3.11 -36.69 3.67
CA ARG A 557 2.79 -35.56 2.80
C ARG A 557 2.09 -36.02 1.52
N HIS A 558 2.62 -37.07 0.89
CA HIS A 558 2.07 -37.68 -0.32
C HIS A 558 0.65 -38.20 -0.08
N ASN A 559 0.47 -39.06 0.92
CA ASN A 559 -0.82 -39.69 1.23
C ASN A 559 -1.88 -38.66 1.61
N ALA A 560 -1.52 -37.51 2.20
CA ALA A 560 -2.47 -36.43 2.48
C ALA A 560 -3.08 -35.80 1.21
N ILE A 561 -2.38 -35.81 0.07
CA ILE A 561 -2.90 -35.35 -1.22
C ILE A 561 -3.69 -36.46 -1.90
N VAL A 562 -3.17 -37.71 -1.92
CA VAL A 562 -3.85 -38.90 -2.44
C VAL A 562 -5.23 -39.07 -1.79
N GLN A 563 -5.29 -39.08 -0.45
CA GLN A 563 -6.53 -39.18 0.32
C GLN A 563 -7.50 -38.02 0.02
N LYS A 564 -6.99 -36.80 -0.17
CA LYS A 564 -7.87 -35.65 -0.45
C LYS A 564 -8.46 -35.71 -1.85
N LEU A 565 -7.70 -36.19 -2.84
CA LEU A 565 -8.19 -36.44 -4.19
C LEU A 565 -9.20 -37.60 -4.22
N ALA A 566 -8.92 -38.71 -3.53
CA ALA A 566 -9.85 -39.82 -3.39
C ALA A 566 -11.19 -39.37 -2.79
N GLN A 567 -11.15 -38.60 -1.69
CA GLN A 567 -12.37 -38.05 -1.09
C GLN A 567 -13.18 -37.20 -2.08
N LEU A 568 -12.52 -36.34 -2.86
CA LEU A 568 -13.19 -35.48 -3.85
C LEU A 568 -13.82 -36.30 -4.98
N ALA A 569 -13.14 -37.34 -5.45
CA ALA A 569 -13.66 -38.25 -6.48
C ALA A 569 -14.85 -39.08 -5.96
N GLN A 570 -14.77 -39.62 -4.74
CA GLN A 570 -15.89 -40.31 -4.09
C GLN A 570 -17.12 -39.40 -3.96
N THR A 571 -16.95 -38.14 -3.53
CA THR A 571 -18.07 -37.17 -3.47
C THR A 571 -18.68 -36.80 -4.83
N GLN A 572 -18.05 -37.19 -5.93
CA GLN A 572 -18.53 -37.00 -7.31
C GLN A 572 -18.97 -38.32 -7.97
N GLY A 573 -19.15 -39.38 -7.19
CA GLY A 573 -19.65 -40.67 -7.67
C GLY A 573 -18.64 -41.52 -8.44
N PHE A 574 -17.33 -41.34 -8.19
CA PHE A 574 -16.31 -42.25 -8.71
C PHE A 574 -16.08 -43.41 -7.73
N GLN A 575 -16.05 -44.64 -8.23
CA GLN A 575 -15.43 -45.75 -7.52
C GLN A 575 -13.91 -45.49 -7.45
N CYS A 576 -13.34 -45.57 -6.25
CA CYS A 576 -11.96 -45.16 -5.98
C CYS A 576 -11.20 -46.26 -5.26
N THR A 577 -10.13 -46.76 -5.87
CA THR A 577 -9.21 -47.74 -5.27
C THR A 577 -7.87 -47.05 -5.03
N THR A 578 -7.45 -46.97 -3.76
CA THR A 578 -6.19 -46.34 -3.34
C THR A 578 -5.04 -47.34 -3.26
N GLU A 579 -3.87 -46.99 -3.79
CA GLU A 579 -2.64 -47.79 -3.80
C GLU A 579 -2.80 -49.27 -4.27
N PRO A 580 -3.57 -49.59 -5.34
CA PRO A 580 -3.74 -50.98 -5.79
C PRO A 580 -2.41 -51.59 -6.27
N ILE A 581 -2.20 -52.86 -5.94
CA ILE A 581 -1.03 -53.63 -6.37
C ILE A 581 -1.40 -54.42 -7.62
N ILE A 582 -0.79 -54.06 -8.76
CA ILE A 582 -1.05 -54.69 -10.07
C ILE A 582 0.26 -55.30 -10.57
N ARG A 583 0.25 -56.58 -10.92
CA ARG A 583 1.42 -57.30 -11.44
C ARG A 583 1.25 -57.58 -12.93
N ILE A 584 2.29 -57.32 -13.72
CA ILE A 584 2.39 -57.63 -15.15
C ILE A 584 3.80 -58.15 -15.41
N ASN A 585 3.94 -59.36 -15.94
CA ASN A 585 5.22 -59.96 -16.36
C ASN A 585 6.33 -59.74 -15.30
N ASP A 586 6.07 -60.23 -14.08
CA ASP A 586 6.87 -60.09 -12.86
C ASP A 586 7.15 -58.66 -12.34
N GLN A 587 6.76 -57.62 -13.07
CA GLN A 587 6.83 -56.24 -12.61
C GLN A 587 5.62 -55.88 -11.74
N THR A 588 5.89 -55.38 -10.53
CA THR A 588 4.86 -54.88 -9.62
C THR A 588 4.67 -53.37 -9.79
N HIS A 589 3.51 -52.97 -10.29
CA HIS A 589 3.08 -51.57 -10.39
C HIS A 589 2.15 -51.22 -9.21
N LYS A 590 2.37 -50.02 -8.65
CA LYS A 590 1.55 -49.43 -7.59
C LYS A 590 1.24 -47.98 -7.94
N PRO A 591 0.18 -47.69 -8.72
CA PRO A 591 -0.32 -46.32 -8.86
C PRO A 591 -1.02 -45.87 -7.58
N ASP A 592 -1.10 -44.56 -7.34
CA ASP A 592 -1.70 -44.03 -6.11
C ASP A 592 -3.23 -44.13 -6.09
N LEU A 593 -3.88 -43.90 -7.23
CA LEU A 593 -5.33 -43.95 -7.41
C LEU A 593 -5.70 -44.67 -8.71
N VAL A 594 -6.68 -45.55 -8.62
CA VAL A 594 -7.51 -45.97 -9.75
C VAL A 594 -8.91 -45.42 -9.51
N LEU A 595 -9.41 -44.63 -10.45
CA LEU A 595 -10.76 -44.07 -10.45
C LEU A 595 -11.57 -44.75 -11.55
N ALA A 596 -12.83 -45.10 -11.30
CA ALA A 596 -13.76 -45.58 -12.31
C ALA A 596 -15.12 -44.89 -12.16
N LYS A 597 -15.75 -44.57 -13.29
CA LYS A 597 -17.08 -43.99 -13.34
C LYS A 597 -17.70 -44.26 -14.71
N ASN A 598 -18.95 -44.71 -14.72
CA ASN A 598 -19.62 -45.22 -15.92
C ASN A 598 -18.76 -46.36 -16.52
N SER A 599 -18.46 -46.31 -17.83
CA SER A 599 -17.65 -47.32 -18.54
C SER A 599 -16.17 -46.98 -18.64
N SER A 600 -15.70 -45.92 -17.98
CA SER A 600 -14.35 -45.38 -18.16
C SER A 600 -13.55 -45.42 -16.84
N CYS A 601 -12.27 -45.77 -16.95
CA CYS A 601 -11.36 -45.85 -15.81
C CYS A 601 -10.05 -45.07 -16.02
N TRP A 602 -9.49 -44.54 -14.93
CA TRP A 602 -8.29 -43.72 -14.94
C TRP A 602 -7.31 -44.14 -13.85
N THR A 603 -6.06 -44.36 -14.26
CA THR A 603 -4.94 -44.44 -13.32
C THR A 603 -4.37 -43.05 -13.09
N ILE A 604 -4.48 -42.53 -11.87
CA ILE A 604 -3.94 -41.23 -11.46
C ILE A 604 -2.85 -41.44 -10.41
N ASP A 605 -1.64 -40.97 -10.73
CA ASP A 605 -0.49 -41.00 -9.81
C ASP A 605 -0.14 -39.57 -9.36
N VAL A 606 0.14 -39.41 -8.07
CA VAL A 606 0.50 -38.15 -7.43
C VAL A 606 2.02 -38.01 -7.41
N SER A 607 2.52 -36.80 -7.63
CA SER A 607 3.96 -36.53 -7.51
C SER A 607 4.21 -35.21 -6.80
N ILE A 608 5.08 -35.25 -5.79
CA ILE A 608 5.48 -34.06 -5.01
C ILE A 608 6.99 -33.81 -5.14
N PRO A 609 7.50 -33.53 -6.36
CA PRO A 609 8.92 -33.28 -6.60
C PRO A 609 9.35 -31.94 -6.00
N TRP A 610 10.64 -31.79 -5.67
CA TRP A 610 11.18 -30.46 -5.39
C TRP A 610 11.32 -29.68 -6.70
N GLU A 611 10.79 -28.45 -6.76
CA GLU A 611 10.86 -27.63 -7.98
C GLU A 611 12.33 -27.26 -8.24
N SER A 612 12.89 -27.73 -9.36
CA SER A 612 14.30 -27.57 -9.74
C SER A 612 14.42 -26.82 -11.08
N ARG A 613 15.49 -27.05 -11.86
CA ARG A 613 15.53 -26.60 -13.26
C ARG A 613 14.73 -27.52 -14.20
N ASP A 614 14.37 -28.73 -13.77
CA ASP A 614 13.47 -29.62 -14.50
C ASP A 614 12.01 -29.16 -14.29
N PRO A 615 11.26 -28.85 -15.36
CA PRO A 615 9.85 -28.44 -15.25
C PRO A 615 8.97 -29.53 -14.65
N LEU A 616 7.94 -29.15 -13.89
CA LEU A 616 6.98 -30.10 -13.30
C LEU A 616 6.24 -30.92 -14.36
N ASP A 617 5.96 -30.32 -15.52
CA ASP A 617 5.39 -30.97 -16.70
C ASP A 617 6.15 -32.23 -17.13
N ARG A 618 7.48 -32.24 -17.01
CA ARG A 618 8.30 -33.42 -17.35
C ARG A 618 8.00 -34.58 -16.41
N ARG A 619 7.78 -34.30 -15.11
CA ARG A 619 7.38 -35.31 -14.12
C ARG A 619 5.96 -35.82 -14.36
N HIS A 620 5.04 -34.93 -14.77
CA HIS A 620 3.67 -35.28 -15.12
C HIS A 620 3.64 -36.29 -16.28
N MET A 621 4.33 -35.98 -17.38
CA MET A 621 4.43 -36.85 -18.55
C MET A 621 5.11 -38.19 -18.22
N GLN A 622 6.18 -38.19 -17.43
CA GLN A 622 6.86 -39.42 -16.97
C GLN A 622 5.93 -40.35 -16.18
N LYS A 623 5.15 -39.82 -15.23
CA LYS A 623 4.18 -40.63 -14.46
C LYS A 623 3.05 -41.15 -15.34
N CYS A 624 2.51 -40.34 -16.27
CA CYS A 624 1.51 -40.79 -17.23
C CYS A 624 2.04 -41.94 -18.11
N GLN A 625 3.26 -41.83 -18.64
CA GLN A 625 3.89 -42.88 -19.45
C GLN A 625 4.08 -44.18 -18.66
N LYS A 626 4.55 -44.10 -17.41
CA LYS A 626 4.87 -45.25 -16.55
C LYS A 626 3.72 -46.26 -16.41
N TYR A 627 2.46 -45.80 -16.40
CA TYR A 627 1.30 -46.65 -16.17
C TYR A 627 0.45 -46.92 -17.41
N ARG A 628 0.91 -46.58 -18.62
CA ARG A 628 0.17 -46.92 -19.86
C ARG A 628 -0.01 -48.43 -20.04
N CYS A 629 0.95 -49.23 -19.55
CA CYS A 629 0.86 -50.69 -19.54
C CYS A 629 -0.28 -51.25 -18.68
N LEU A 630 -0.88 -50.45 -17.78
CA LEU A 630 -1.92 -50.92 -16.87
C LEU A 630 -3.32 -50.99 -17.49
N ALA A 631 -3.47 -50.72 -18.79
CA ALA A 631 -4.78 -50.61 -19.45
C ALA A 631 -5.67 -51.84 -19.20
N GLU A 632 -5.22 -53.03 -19.60
CA GLU A 632 -6.03 -54.24 -19.51
C GLU A 632 -6.26 -54.73 -18.06
N PRO A 633 -5.26 -54.73 -17.16
CA PRO A 633 -5.52 -55.07 -15.76
C PRO A 633 -6.46 -54.10 -15.03
N VAL A 634 -6.38 -52.80 -15.32
CA VAL A 634 -7.24 -51.80 -14.65
C VAL A 634 -8.66 -51.86 -15.18
N LYS A 635 -8.87 -52.03 -16.49
CA LYS A 635 -10.20 -52.31 -17.07
C LYS A 635 -10.87 -53.50 -16.41
N LYS A 636 -10.15 -54.63 -16.27
CA LYS A 636 -10.64 -55.83 -15.57
C LYS A 636 -10.96 -55.57 -14.10
N LEU A 637 -10.09 -54.86 -13.38
CA LEU A 637 -10.29 -54.50 -11.96
C LEU A 637 -11.52 -53.59 -11.73
N THR A 638 -11.90 -52.80 -12.72
CA THR A 638 -12.94 -51.75 -12.61
C THR A 638 -14.17 -52.02 -13.48
N ASN A 639 -14.24 -53.18 -14.13
CA ASN A 639 -15.27 -53.56 -15.11
C ASN A 639 -15.58 -52.45 -16.15
N SER A 640 -14.52 -51.78 -16.64
CA SER A 640 -14.60 -50.61 -17.53
C SER A 640 -14.07 -50.94 -18.94
N THR A 641 -14.61 -50.30 -19.97
CA THR A 641 -14.19 -50.49 -21.38
C THR A 641 -13.08 -49.53 -21.80
N GLU A 642 -13.11 -48.29 -21.31
CA GLU A 642 -12.13 -47.26 -21.63
C GLU A 642 -11.09 -47.09 -20.52
N PHE A 643 -9.84 -46.78 -20.92
CA PHE A 643 -8.73 -46.54 -19.99
C PHE A 643 -7.95 -45.27 -20.34
N SER A 644 -7.51 -44.54 -19.32
CA SER A 644 -6.60 -43.41 -19.48
C SER A 644 -5.62 -43.24 -18.31
N THR A 645 -4.44 -42.69 -18.58
CA THR A 645 -3.46 -42.33 -17.54
C THR A 645 -3.46 -40.83 -17.28
N GLY A 646 -3.37 -40.45 -16.01
CA GLY A 646 -3.19 -39.09 -15.55
C GLY A 646 -2.13 -38.99 -14.44
N ALA A 647 -1.73 -37.76 -14.14
CA ALA A 647 -0.89 -37.46 -12.99
C ALA A 647 -1.32 -36.15 -12.35
N ILE A 648 -1.14 -36.04 -11.03
CA ILE A 648 -1.31 -34.78 -10.29
C ILE A 648 0.03 -34.41 -9.67
N VAL A 649 0.71 -33.45 -10.28
CA VAL A 649 2.03 -32.98 -9.86
C VAL A 649 1.90 -31.66 -9.12
N ILE A 650 2.25 -31.66 -7.84
CA ILE A 650 2.29 -30.44 -7.01
C ILE A 650 3.69 -30.34 -6.44
N GLY A 651 4.46 -29.32 -6.84
CA GLY A 651 5.81 -29.12 -6.34
C GLY A 651 5.87 -29.05 -4.81
N ALA A 652 6.99 -29.47 -4.21
CA ALA A 652 7.13 -29.59 -2.76
C ALA A 652 7.02 -28.26 -2.00
N ARG A 653 7.29 -27.13 -2.67
CA ARG A 653 7.03 -25.78 -2.15
C ARG A 653 5.61 -25.28 -2.53
N GLY A 654 4.77 -26.11 -3.13
CA GLY A 654 3.38 -25.79 -3.49
C GLY A 654 3.21 -25.12 -4.85
N ALA A 655 4.04 -25.43 -5.85
CA ALA A 655 3.75 -25.10 -7.26
C ALA A 655 2.69 -26.05 -7.83
N TRP A 656 1.71 -25.51 -8.56
CA TRP A 656 0.76 -26.27 -9.37
C TRP A 656 1.32 -26.49 -10.78
N CYS A 657 1.31 -27.72 -11.28
CA CYS A 657 1.60 -28.03 -12.69
C CYS A 657 0.33 -27.79 -13.53
N GLU A 658 0.42 -27.01 -14.61
CA GLU A 658 -0.75 -26.66 -15.44
C GLU A 658 -1.41 -27.91 -16.05
N ARG A 659 -0.64 -28.92 -16.46
CA ARG A 659 -1.14 -30.22 -16.97
C ARG A 659 -2.01 -31.03 -16.00
N ASN A 660 -2.02 -30.67 -14.71
CA ASN A 660 -2.98 -31.23 -13.77
C ASN A 660 -4.42 -30.92 -14.21
N ASP A 661 -4.68 -29.74 -14.78
CA ASP A 661 -6.01 -29.38 -15.27
C ASP A 661 -6.44 -30.25 -16.45
N ASP A 662 -5.53 -30.59 -17.37
CA ASP A 662 -5.80 -31.53 -18.47
C ASP A 662 -6.10 -32.95 -17.96
N THR A 663 -5.45 -33.37 -16.87
CA THR A 663 -5.74 -34.65 -16.22
C THR A 663 -7.11 -34.63 -15.53
N LEU A 664 -7.43 -33.58 -14.78
CA LEU A 664 -8.71 -33.45 -14.08
C LEU A 664 -9.89 -33.34 -15.06
N SER A 665 -9.73 -32.56 -16.12
CA SER A 665 -10.72 -32.38 -17.18
C SER A 665 -11.02 -33.70 -17.91
N ARG A 666 -9.98 -34.41 -18.39
CA ARG A 666 -10.14 -35.72 -19.06
C ARG A 666 -10.64 -36.84 -18.14
N ALA A 667 -10.48 -36.70 -16.82
CA ALA A 667 -11.05 -37.62 -15.84
C ALA A 667 -12.50 -37.27 -15.44
N GLY A 668 -13.05 -36.14 -15.92
CA GLY A 668 -14.36 -35.65 -15.47
C GLY A 668 -14.40 -35.25 -13.99
N LEU A 669 -13.24 -35.04 -13.34
CA LEU A 669 -13.13 -34.76 -11.92
C LEU A 669 -13.12 -33.24 -11.68
N SER A 670 -14.27 -32.69 -11.30
CA SER A 670 -14.46 -31.25 -11.14
C SER A 670 -13.84 -30.76 -9.82
N ILE A 671 -12.73 -30.02 -9.92
CA ILE A 671 -12.07 -29.41 -8.75
C ILE A 671 -12.07 -27.89 -8.90
N THR A 672 -12.66 -27.19 -7.93
CA THR A 672 -12.67 -25.73 -7.90
C THR A 672 -11.27 -25.16 -7.66
N ASP A 673 -10.97 -23.97 -8.18
CA ASP A 673 -9.67 -23.32 -7.96
C ASP A 673 -9.34 -23.07 -6.49
N ARG A 674 -10.36 -22.86 -5.63
CA ARG A 674 -10.17 -22.78 -4.17
C ARG A 674 -9.70 -24.10 -3.58
N MET A 675 -10.14 -25.23 -4.12
CA MET A 675 -9.65 -26.56 -3.72
C MET A 675 -8.24 -26.83 -4.28
N LYS A 676 -7.93 -26.43 -5.53
CA LYS A 676 -6.56 -26.51 -6.07
C LYS A 676 -5.57 -25.70 -5.24
N GLN A 677 -5.94 -24.49 -4.84
CA GLN A 677 -5.18 -23.65 -3.88
C GLN A 677 -4.96 -24.37 -2.53
N LEU A 678 -5.99 -25.04 -2.01
CA LEU A 678 -5.89 -25.80 -0.76
C LEU A 678 -4.92 -26.99 -0.90
N LEU A 679 -4.93 -27.70 -2.03
CA LEU A 679 -3.96 -28.79 -2.30
C LEU A 679 -2.51 -28.25 -2.33
N CYS A 680 -2.26 -27.13 -3.00
CA CYS A 680 -0.95 -26.46 -2.98
C CYS A 680 -0.51 -26.07 -1.56
N LEU A 681 -1.44 -25.54 -0.76
CA LEU A 681 -1.19 -25.14 0.63
C LEU A 681 -0.91 -26.35 1.52
N ILE A 682 -1.69 -27.42 1.44
CA ILE A 682 -1.47 -28.67 2.20
C ILE A 682 -0.08 -29.22 1.90
N THR A 683 0.30 -29.31 0.63
CA THR A 683 1.64 -29.76 0.21
C THR A 683 2.75 -28.90 0.85
N LEU A 684 2.63 -27.57 0.77
CA LEU A 684 3.62 -26.65 1.34
C LEU A 684 3.66 -26.72 2.88
N GLU A 685 2.51 -26.79 3.56
CA GLU A 685 2.46 -26.92 5.02
C GLU A 685 3.08 -28.22 5.51
N LYS A 686 2.76 -29.35 4.87
CA LYS A 686 3.36 -30.65 5.19
C LYS A 686 4.86 -30.66 4.92
N THR A 687 5.34 -30.05 3.83
CA THR A 687 6.77 -29.82 3.60
C THR A 687 7.40 -28.95 4.70
N CYS A 688 6.74 -27.87 5.13
CA CYS A 688 7.21 -27.02 6.22
C CYS A 688 7.25 -27.76 7.57
N GLN A 689 6.26 -28.60 7.86
CA GLN A 689 6.22 -29.44 9.06
C GLN A 689 7.38 -30.45 9.06
N LEU A 690 7.59 -31.15 7.94
CA LEU A 690 8.69 -32.09 7.72
C LEU A 690 10.05 -31.43 7.96
N ILE A 691 10.32 -30.30 7.30
CA ILE A 691 11.59 -29.57 7.45
C ILE A 691 11.74 -29.06 8.89
N SER A 692 10.67 -28.53 9.51
CA SER A 692 10.70 -28.06 10.90
C SER A 692 10.94 -29.18 11.92
N TRP A 693 10.56 -30.42 11.58
CA TRP A 693 10.83 -31.61 12.40
C TRP A 693 12.28 -32.05 12.24
N PHE A 694 12.80 -32.12 11.00
CA PHE A 694 14.20 -32.42 10.72
C PHE A 694 15.13 -31.50 11.51
N MET A 695 14.94 -30.17 11.40
CA MET A 695 15.78 -29.19 12.11
C MET A 695 15.71 -29.36 13.64
N ARG A 696 14.50 -29.35 14.23
CA ARG A 696 14.31 -29.46 15.69
C ARG A 696 14.81 -30.77 16.29
N SER A 697 14.76 -31.87 15.53
CA SER A 697 15.29 -33.16 15.98
C SER A 697 16.80 -33.12 16.24
N THR A 698 17.50 -32.16 15.63
CA THR A 698 18.97 -32.07 15.66
C THR A 698 19.47 -31.14 16.77
N ASP A 699 18.74 -30.07 17.06
CA ASP A 699 19.01 -29.17 18.20
C ASP A 699 18.95 -29.93 19.55
N ARG A 700 18.01 -30.88 19.68
CA ARG A 700 17.89 -31.76 20.86
C ARG A 700 19.04 -32.75 21.05
N LEU A 701 19.87 -32.99 20.04
CA LEU A 701 21.04 -33.86 20.13
C LEU A 701 22.35 -33.08 20.30
N ALA A 702 22.42 -31.84 19.82
CA ALA A 702 23.52 -30.93 20.15
C ALA A 702 23.63 -30.70 21.68
N LEU A 703 22.48 -30.69 22.37
CA LEU A 703 22.39 -30.61 23.85
C LEU A 703 22.65 -31.95 24.58
N ARG A 704 23.02 -33.02 23.87
CA ARG A 704 23.23 -34.38 24.44
C ARG A 704 24.61 -34.99 24.14
N GLN A 705 25.54 -34.28 23.51
CA GLN A 705 26.91 -34.78 23.38
C GLN A 705 27.67 -34.60 24.71
N PRO A 706 28.22 -35.67 25.31
CA PRO A 706 29.10 -35.54 26.45
C PRO A 706 30.43 -34.94 26.01
N THR A 707 30.91 -33.93 26.73
CA THR A 707 32.25 -33.36 26.53
C THR A 707 33.33 -34.40 26.86
N ARG A 708 34.01 -34.95 25.84
CA ARG A 708 35.26 -35.70 26.01
C ARG A 708 36.33 -35.24 25.01
N HIS A 709 37.57 -35.27 25.51
CA HIS A 709 38.83 -34.91 24.86
C HIS A 709 39.02 -33.44 24.45
N ARG A 710 39.43 -32.64 25.43
CA ARG A 710 40.57 -31.72 25.24
C ARG A 710 41.85 -32.47 25.62
N SER A 711 42.74 -32.69 24.67
CA SER A 711 44.14 -33.01 24.94
C SER A 711 45.00 -31.75 24.83
N SER A 712 46.02 -31.70 25.67
CA SER A 712 47.04 -30.66 25.85
C SER A 712 47.66 -30.06 24.59
N ALA A 713 47.77 -28.74 24.54
CA ALA A 713 48.97 -28.04 24.07
C ALA A 713 49.05 -26.61 24.65
N GLN A 714 50.18 -26.35 25.31
CA GLN A 714 50.68 -25.14 25.96
C GLN A 714 50.20 -23.77 25.42
N ARG A 715 49.99 -22.82 26.35
CA ARG A 715 50.26 -21.39 26.14
C ARG A 715 51.06 -20.82 27.30
N THR A 716 52.22 -20.28 26.97
CA THR A 716 53.12 -19.52 27.84
C THR A 716 52.53 -18.18 28.26
N GLU A 717 53.00 -17.68 29.41
CA GLU A 717 52.62 -16.38 29.97
C GLU A 717 53.27 -15.21 29.23
N ALA A 718 52.58 -14.06 29.19
CA ALA A 718 53.20 -12.74 29.12
C ALA A 718 52.28 -11.70 29.79
N ARG A 719 52.88 -10.71 30.46
CA ARG A 719 52.30 -9.88 31.53
C ARG A 719 51.68 -8.54 31.04
N ILE A 720 50.55 -8.13 31.67
CA ILE A 720 50.31 -6.84 32.41
C ILE A 720 50.32 -5.49 31.61
N PRO A 721 49.50 -4.46 31.93
CA PRO A 721 48.14 -4.42 32.53
C PRO A 721 47.21 -3.32 31.90
N ARG A 722 46.03 -3.08 32.50
CA ARG A 722 45.53 -1.71 32.79
C ARG A 722 44.50 -1.71 33.93
N SER A 723 44.49 -0.62 34.69
CA SER A 723 43.65 -0.27 35.86
C SER A 723 42.13 -0.36 35.57
N VAL A 724 41.24 -0.76 36.50
CA VAL A 724 40.90 -0.17 37.84
C VAL A 724 40.26 1.24 37.62
N ASP A 725 39.02 1.55 38.01
CA ASP A 725 38.13 0.93 39.02
C ASP A 725 36.60 1.15 38.80
N GLN A 726 35.79 0.39 39.55
CA GLN A 726 34.46 0.65 40.20
C GLN A 726 33.52 1.80 39.72
N ALA A 727 32.18 1.81 39.90
CA ALA A 727 31.10 0.86 40.24
C ALA A 727 29.73 1.61 39.98
N ALA A 728 28.50 1.18 40.30
CA ALA A 728 27.98 0.03 41.07
C ALA A 728 26.57 -0.44 40.60
N PHE A 729 25.91 -1.21 41.46
CA PHE A 729 24.61 -1.92 41.39
C PHE A 729 23.42 -1.07 41.93
N GLY A 730 22.13 -1.48 41.88
CA GLY A 730 21.57 -2.82 41.62
C GLY A 730 20.06 -2.90 41.35
N SER A 731 19.51 -4.12 41.46
CA SER A 731 18.20 -4.57 40.93
C SER A 731 17.06 -4.58 41.98
N PRO A 732 15.78 -4.50 41.57
CA PRO A 732 14.63 -4.84 42.42
C PRO A 732 14.05 -6.25 42.11
N ALA A 733 13.30 -6.80 43.05
CA ALA A 733 12.55 -8.06 42.91
C ALA A 733 11.14 -7.99 43.58
N ARG A 734 10.32 -9.00 43.27
CA ARG A 734 8.88 -9.21 43.63
C ARG A 734 8.66 -9.40 45.16
N HIS A 735 7.45 -9.34 45.76
CA HIS A 735 6.18 -10.06 45.50
C HIS A 735 4.99 -9.52 46.35
N HIS A 736 3.73 -9.90 46.01
CA HIS A 736 2.51 -10.21 46.85
C HIS A 736 2.12 -9.40 48.13
N VAL A 737 0.86 -9.34 48.66
CA VAL A 737 -0.56 -9.50 48.24
C VAL A 737 -1.50 -9.04 49.40
N ALA A 738 -2.75 -8.62 49.10
CA ALA A 738 -3.97 -8.58 49.95
C ALA A 738 -4.29 -7.49 51.03
N ALA A 739 -5.58 -7.11 51.00
CA ALA A 739 -6.53 -6.83 52.09
C ALA A 739 -6.58 -5.47 52.87
N SER A 740 -7.77 -4.86 52.82
CA SER A 740 -8.36 -3.79 53.67
C SER A 740 -8.68 -4.29 55.11
N PRO A 741 -9.18 -3.51 56.12
CA PRO A 741 -10.19 -2.43 55.98
C PRO A 741 -10.30 -1.26 57.02
N ARG A 742 -11.23 -0.31 56.70
CA ARG A 742 -12.17 0.46 57.58
C ARG A 742 -11.74 1.69 58.42
N HIS A 743 -12.64 2.69 58.39
CA HIS A 743 -12.94 3.77 59.38
C HIS A 743 -11.85 4.83 59.70
N ALA A 744 -12.15 6.11 60.03
CA ALA A 744 -13.33 6.97 59.77
C ALA A 744 -12.88 8.48 59.83
N PRO A 745 -13.69 9.54 60.11
CA PRO A 745 -13.64 10.78 59.33
C PRO A 745 -13.09 12.02 60.09
N GLU A 746 -12.87 13.13 59.37
CA GLU A 746 -13.03 14.46 59.98
C GLU A 746 -13.42 15.57 58.97
N ASN A 747 -14.24 16.51 59.43
CA ASN A 747 -14.78 17.65 58.68
C ASN A 747 -13.86 18.89 58.79
N ARG A 748 -13.87 19.77 57.78
CA ARG A 748 -14.02 21.25 57.96
C ARG A 748 -14.14 22.04 56.64
N THR A 749 -15.35 22.53 56.39
CA THR A 749 -15.72 23.91 55.99
C THR A 749 -14.72 24.80 55.20
N VAL A 750 -15.04 25.06 53.92
CA VAL A 750 -15.39 26.36 53.26
C VAL A 750 -15.16 27.65 54.13
N PRO A 751 -14.69 28.83 53.63
CA PRO A 751 -15.12 29.44 52.35
C PRO A 751 -14.20 30.42 51.52
N ALA A 752 -14.63 30.58 50.24
CA ALA A 752 -14.76 31.81 49.42
C ALA A 752 -13.58 32.68 48.90
N ALA A 753 -13.83 33.21 47.67
CA ALA A 753 -13.28 34.39 46.96
C ALA A 753 -11.77 34.43 46.64
N HIS A 754 -11.34 34.54 45.38
CA HIS A 754 -11.81 35.44 44.31
C HIS A 754 -11.80 34.81 42.90
#